data_AF-A0A373D9F9-F1
#
_entry.id   AF-A0A373D9F9-F1
#
_cell.length_a   1.000
_cell.length_b   1.000
_cell.length_c   1.000
_cell.angle_alpha   90.00
_cell.angle_beta   90.00
_cell.angle_gamma   90.00
#
_symmetry.space_group_name_H-M   'P 1'
#
loop_
_entity.id
_entity.type
_entity.pdbx_description
1 polymer ?
#
loop_
_entity_poly.entity_id
_entity_poly.type
_entity_poly.pdbx_seq_one_letter_code
_entity_poly.pdbx_strand_id
1 'polypeptide(L)'
;MVGDKEKIEELFATWLAQNAPSAHLSELCFCYSEIEAYCLKIKVLRKPLFETIDLDIIKRVQKTVTESRIFQLSHKKQMRKIVTAAQYYKAFVKSLVPQETNTTELSISSDGKPCEVTQRKEIALSENKKEDNVLIIDFCHINSFAYTKPVSFSYFGDEQTGISNWTQLYVKVLVCLSEDYPDEFLRMYNTNISGGRRIDFGSQKASDKMNAPKEVSDNFYVETNLSATDIVMKIRLLLDRCNVDYENLEIRYIKIESMQCTEPSLVENASKRAASATKNTMSAMVTTDTGNYKAVFRNWLLHDQYMAERSAQSYSSAITNCEQLASRLGLKEIRLYGADRAEAQRVVDQLRQTTEYWEVNASQHNRYNAAITKYLLYLQSSDRQETTACVASKNKEPEQQGTDFDRFFEDEKYDLLYKELKKKGITTLEELNEVNLWSFMNLHQLYSIQQRLAISTELTAKLRNAEKENDEQNTSVYEIHYNGGVYKGTSPSKAFVAFLTAVSTRYPLKFRTLLNVYNPESQKIVVSQYDYGNTKLRLMNPEAYIDSDLSLEQVQQDIAWIIKRCDVLPQDYSVEEKTKSVEMPQRKPTDRLTKDLQKVAETPATSISPVLRQEAEDYLLQCDLTGATYEELQNKLHYTMVGTKEIVAQSPHIIEMNRKLYHEEALVDFEEGADTLEAILDKLLKKNDGVATAKHLYEYACSEMAMFFNDNGIIGQQSVYDLARHLFEKLKYHGKHYVFKSNMYISLPEYSADSVIDIVSKYAREKGATVTYDELVRYLTGLGSNTGNLRGLMRIDKEPVFLIYAENEYLLAELMHIDTDFLESIHCALRRLFEDTDGHIIPRNISESWYNLLPTLPACLPWTPMLLQQLIRFYPNELEARTIIAMESQNSNTLHAMFVEKDSWIQDFRDVVAVFLHNEMPSRYEFEAEELRGILVDAGMISGSQLIYNMPNALGGDPRFLWDSDGNHVKVMI
;
A
#
# COMPACT_ATOMS: atom_id res chain seq x y z
N MET A 1 54.20 36.54 -8.15
CA MET A 1 53.41 35.76 -7.17
C MET A 1 52.93 34.48 -7.84
N VAL A 2 53.84 33.51 -8.06
CA VAL A 2 53.53 32.21 -8.71
C VAL A 2 53.64 31.05 -7.69
N GLY A 3 53.90 31.32 -6.41
CA GLY A 3 54.31 30.29 -5.45
C GLY A 3 53.23 29.56 -4.63
N ASP A 4 51.99 30.06 -4.54
CA ASP A 4 50.96 29.46 -3.65
C ASP A 4 49.91 28.61 -4.39
N LYS A 5 49.69 28.84 -5.69
CA LYS A 5 48.66 28.13 -6.47
C LYS A 5 49.02 26.67 -6.73
N GLU A 6 50.24 26.42 -7.21
CA GLU A 6 50.73 25.06 -7.53
C GLU A 6 50.77 24.18 -6.27
N LYS A 7 50.99 24.77 -5.09
CA LYS A 7 51.09 24.03 -3.83
C LYS A 7 49.76 23.46 -3.33
N ILE A 8 48.65 24.20 -3.43
CA ILE A 8 47.34 23.76 -2.92
C ILE A 8 46.71 22.75 -3.87
N GLU A 9 46.84 22.97 -5.18
CA GLU A 9 46.33 22.07 -6.21
C GLU A 9 47.04 20.70 -6.16
N GLU A 10 48.36 20.67 -5.98
CA GLU A 10 49.13 19.42 -5.80
C GLU A 10 48.79 18.70 -4.49
N LEU A 11 48.62 19.44 -3.38
CA LEU A 11 48.20 18.87 -2.10
C LEU A 11 46.80 18.27 -2.19
N PHE A 12 45.88 18.96 -2.88
CA PHE A 12 44.54 18.46 -3.09
C PHE A 12 44.50 17.24 -4.01
N ALA A 13 45.24 17.25 -5.12
CA ALA A 13 45.31 16.12 -6.04
C ALA A 13 45.86 14.86 -5.35
N THR A 14 46.86 15.02 -4.48
CA THR A 14 47.42 13.93 -3.67
C THR A 14 46.41 13.41 -2.65
N TRP A 15 45.70 14.30 -1.96
CA TRP A 15 44.66 13.94 -1.00
C TRP A 15 43.47 13.24 -1.68
N LEU A 16 43.04 13.75 -2.83
CA LEU A 16 41.92 13.19 -3.59
C LEU A 16 42.25 11.79 -4.11
N ALA A 17 43.47 11.55 -4.57
CA ALA A 17 43.90 10.22 -5.02
C ALA A 17 43.90 9.16 -3.89
N GLN A 18 44.05 9.59 -2.63
CA GLN A 18 44.00 8.71 -1.46
C GLN A 18 42.57 8.49 -0.94
N ASN A 19 41.68 9.46 -1.14
CA ASN A 19 40.34 9.47 -0.55
C ASN A 19 39.21 9.21 -1.56
N ALA A 20 39.50 9.11 -2.87
CA ALA A 20 38.53 8.81 -3.92
C ALA A 20 38.94 7.60 -4.78
N PRO A 21 37.99 6.81 -5.33
CA PRO A 21 38.30 5.63 -6.15
C PRO A 21 39.03 5.98 -7.45
N SER A 22 40.11 5.24 -7.75
CA SER A 22 40.99 5.47 -8.91
C SER A 22 40.28 5.62 -10.26
N ALA A 23 39.16 4.90 -10.48
CA ALA A 23 38.40 4.93 -11.73
C ALA A 23 37.66 6.25 -11.99
N HIS A 24 37.51 7.12 -10.99
CA HIS A 24 36.70 8.34 -11.08
C HIS A 24 37.53 9.64 -11.05
N LEU A 25 38.85 9.54 -10.80
CA LEU A 25 39.72 10.71 -10.62
C LEU A 25 39.78 11.61 -11.87
N SER A 26 39.88 11.02 -13.07
CA SER A 26 39.95 11.80 -14.33
C SER A 26 38.65 12.55 -14.64
N GLU A 27 37.50 12.00 -14.25
CA GLU A 27 36.19 12.62 -14.45
C GLU A 27 35.92 13.72 -13.41
N LEU A 28 36.34 13.52 -12.16
CA LEU A 28 36.21 14.52 -11.09
C LEU A 28 37.09 15.75 -11.34
N CYS A 29 38.29 15.57 -11.90
CA CYS A 29 39.17 16.69 -12.29
C CYS A 29 38.51 17.63 -13.30
N PHE A 30 37.72 17.11 -14.24
CA PHE A 30 37.00 17.93 -15.22
C PHE A 30 35.93 18.81 -14.55
N CYS A 31 35.21 18.28 -13.56
CA CYS A 31 34.17 19.00 -12.84
C CYS A 31 34.68 20.25 -12.09
N TYR A 32 35.90 20.26 -11.57
CA TYR A 32 36.44 21.44 -10.86
C TYR A 32 36.63 22.65 -11.77
N SER A 33 37.00 22.43 -13.03
CA SER A 33 37.11 23.50 -14.02
C SER A 33 35.76 24.15 -14.36
N GLU A 34 34.68 23.36 -14.42
CA GLU A 34 33.32 23.86 -14.67
C GLU A 34 32.75 24.62 -13.47
N ILE A 35 32.99 24.10 -12.25
CA ILE A 35 32.64 24.77 -10.99
C ILE A 35 33.35 26.12 -10.90
N GLU A 36 34.66 26.15 -11.15
CA GLU A 36 35.46 27.37 -11.09
C GLU A 36 34.98 28.41 -12.10
N ALA A 37 34.83 28.03 -13.39
CA ALA A 37 34.43 28.94 -14.44
C ALA A 37 33.05 29.57 -14.16
N TYR A 38 32.10 28.78 -13.66
CA TYR A 38 30.77 29.28 -13.31
C TYR A 38 30.81 30.20 -12.10
N CYS A 39 31.46 29.80 -11.02
CA CYS A 39 31.50 30.58 -9.78
C CYS A 39 32.30 31.89 -9.92
N LEU A 40 33.31 31.95 -10.81
CA LEU A 40 33.97 33.19 -11.19
C LEU A 40 33.02 34.12 -11.98
N LYS A 41 32.26 33.56 -12.93
CA LYS A 41 31.33 34.33 -13.78
C LYS A 41 30.24 35.04 -12.96
N ILE A 42 29.69 34.37 -11.95
CA ILE A 42 28.67 34.95 -11.05
C ILE A 42 29.28 35.66 -9.83
N LYS A 43 30.62 35.82 -9.79
CA LYS A 43 31.39 36.53 -8.76
C LYS A 43 31.27 35.94 -7.34
N VAL A 44 30.90 34.67 -7.21
CA VAL A 44 30.97 33.92 -5.94
C VAL A 44 32.42 33.60 -5.60
N LEU A 45 33.24 33.32 -6.62
CA LEU A 45 34.69 33.32 -6.53
C LEU A 45 35.24 34.63 -7.12
N ARG A 46 36.28 35.18 -6.47
CA ARG A 46 37.03 36.36 -6.98
C ARG A 46 38.37 35.98 -7.60
N LYS A 47 38.84 34.76 -7.32
CA LYS A 47 40.07 34.13 -7.81
C LYS A 47 39.76 32.64 -8.07
N PRO A 48 40.61 31.93 -8.86
CA PRO A 48 40.47 30.49 -9.08
C PRO A 48 40.22 29.68 -7.79
N LEU A 49 39.46 28.59 -7.89
CA LEU A 49 38.94 27.81 -6.77
C LEU A 49 40.06 27.28 -5.86
N PHE A 50 41.18 26.86 -6.45
CA PHE A 50 42.35 26.34 -5.72
C PHE A 50 43.24 27.42 -5.11
N GLU A 51 42.92 28.71 -5.29
CA GLU A 51 43.61 29.82 -4.63
C GLU A 51 42.91 30.28 -3.35
N THR A 52 41.85 29.58 -2.93
CA THR A 52 41.16 29.84 -1.66
C THR A 52 40.93 28.56 -0.87
N ILE A 53 41.30 28.61 0.41
CA ILE A 53 41.02 27.60 1.44
C ILE A 53 40.06 28.17 2.50
N ASP A 54 39.40 29.30 2.20
CA ASP A 54 38.40 29.89 3.09
C ASP A 54 37.14 29.02 3.07
N LEU A 55 36.90 28.34 4.19
CA LEU A 55 35.81 27.39 4.36
C LEU A 55 34.43 28.00 4.05
N ASP A 56 34.22 29.28 4.34
CA ASP A 56 32.94 29.93 4.13
C ASP A 56 32.74 30.35 2.66
N ILE A 57 33.83 30.68 1.95
CA ILE A 57 33.79 30.83 0.49
C ILE A 57 33.49 29.48 -0.17
N ILE A 58 34.13 28.39 0.27
CA ILE A 58 33.91 27.05 -0.31
C ILE A 58 32.51 26.51 -0.03
N LYS A 59 31.95 26.74 1.17
CA LYS A 59 30.53 26.44 1.46
C LYS A 59 29.59 27.20 0.53
N ARG A 60 29.87 28.49 0.25
CA ARG A 60 29.07 29.29 -0.69
C ARG A 60 29.19 28.79 -2.13
N VAL A 61 30.38 28.37 -2.56
CA VAL A 61 30.58 27.73 -3.87
C VAL A 61 29.75 26.46 -3.97
N GLN A 62 29.86 25.54 -3.00
CA GLN A 62 29.09 24.30 -2.96
C GLN A 62 27.58 24.58 -3.01
N LYS A 63 27.10 25.50 -2.18
CA LYS A 63 25.68 25.89 -2.14
C LYS A 63 25.23 26.42 -3.50
N THR A 64 26.04 27.28 -4.13
CA THR A 64 25.67 27.91 -5.38
C THR A 64 25.62 26.94 -6.55
N VAL A 65 26.59 26.04 -6.68
CA VAL A 65 26.54 25.01 -7.74
C VAL A 65 25.43 23.99 -7.48
N THR A 66 25.11 23.72 -6.21
CA THR A 66 24.09 22.73 -5.83
C THR A 66 22.67 23.28 -5.89
N GLU A 67 22.44 24.58 -5.71
CA GLU A 67 21.08 25.18 -5.65
C GLU A 67 20.74 26.06 -6.86
N SER A 68 21.74 26.48 -7.65
CA SER A 68 21.47 27.32 -8.83
C SER A 68 20.72 26.53 -9.90
N ARG A 69 19.44 26.83 -10.05
CA ARG A 69 18.56 26.19 -11.03
C ARG A 69 19.07 26.31 -12.47
N ILE A 70 19.75 27.40 -12.80
CA ILE A 70 20.35 27.62 -14.13
C ILE A 70 21.54 26.69 -14.35
N PHE A 71 22.38 26.50 -13.34
CA PHE A 71 23.56 25.64 -13.43
C PHE A 71 23.20 24.15 -13.39
N GLN A 72 22.24 23.77 -12.55
CA GLN A 72 21.68 22.43 -12.49
C GLN A 72 21.05 22.00 -13.84
N LEU A 73 20.35 22.92 -14.51
CA LEU A 73 19.72 22.64 -15.80
C LEU A 73 20.74 22.43 -16.91
N SER A 74 21.82 23.21 -16.95
CA SER A 74 22.85 23.08 -17.98
C SER A 74 23.77 21.86 -17.79
N HIS A 75 23.98 21.39 -16.55
CA HIS A 75 24.87 20.27 -16.25
C HIS A 75 24.13 19.03 -15.69
N LYS A 76 22.83 18.89 -15.98
CA LYS A 76 21.91 17.88 -15.40
C LYS A 76 22.43 16.44 -15.39
N LYS A 77 23.16 16.01 -16.44
CA LYS A 77 23.73 14.65 -16.52
C LYS A 77 25.00 14.45 -15.67
N GLN A 78 25.75 15.53 -15.43
CA GLN A 78 27.01 15.51 -14.67
C GLN A 78 26.85 16.06 -13.24
N MET A 79 25.66 16.54 -12.88
CA MET A 79 25.37 17.20 -11.61
C MET A 79 25.75 16.34 -10.39
N ARG A 80 25.49 15.03 -10.45
CA ARG A 80 25.90 14.10 -9.38
C ARG A 80 27.42 14.13 -9.16
N LYS A 81 28.21 14.13 -10.24
CA LYS A 81 29.68 14.20 -10.18
C LYS A 81 30.17 15.55 -9.69
N ILE A 82 29.50 16.65 -10.09
CA ILE A 82 29.82 18.01 -9.66
C ILE A 82 29.57 18.22 -8.16
N VAL A 83 28.46 17.69 -7.62
CA VAL A 83 28.18 17.76 -6.18
C VAL A 83 29.23 16.97 -5.39
N THR A 84 29.55 15.76 -5.84
CA THR A 84 30.59 14.92 -5.24
C THR A 84 31.97 15.61 -5.27
N ALA A 85 32.34 16.24 -6.40
CA ALA A 85 33.57 17.02 -6.50
C ALA A 85 33.59 18.19 -5.49
N ALA A 86 32.51 18.98 -5.42
CA ALA A 86 32.42 20.09 -4.46
C ALA A 86 32.50 19.62 -2.99
N GLN A 87 31.96 18.45 -2.67
CA GLN A 87 32.05 17.83 -1.33
C GLN A 87 33.48 17.41 -1.00
N TYR A 88 34.19 16.76 -1.92
CA TYR A 88 35.58 16.35 -1.70
C TYR A 88 36.51 17.54 -1.47
N TYR A 89 36.37 18.63 -2.22
CA TYR A 89 37.21 19.81 -2.00
C TYR A 89 36.91 20.50 -0.64
N LYS A 90 35.65 20.54 -0.22
CA LYS A 90 35.28 21.04 1.12
C LYS A 90 35.84 20.16 2.24
N ALA A 91 35.82 18.84 2.07
CA ALA A 91 36.38 17.89 3.04
C ALA A 91 37.90 18.06 3.16
N PHE A 92 38.59 18.22 2.03
CA PHE A 92 40.02 18.55 2.01
C PHE A 92 40.32 19.84 2.78
N VAL A 93 39.60 20.93 2.51
CA VAL A 93 39.82 22.21 3.21
C VAL A 93 39.58 22.09 4.72
N LYS A 94 38.61 21.28 5.16
CA LYS A 94 38.42 20.97 6.59
C LYS A 94 39.60 20.20 7.19
N SER A 95 40.17 19.26 6.43
CA SER A 95 41.32 18.45 6.89
C SER A 95 42.62 19.24 7.03
N LEU A 96 42.71 20.44 6.44
CA LEU A 96 43.86 21.35 6.54
C LEU A 96 43.83 22.23 7.79
N VAL A 97 42.72 22.28 8.55
CA VAL A 97 42.61 23.06 9.79
C VAL A 97 43.00 22.17 10.97
N PRO A 98 44.09 22.48 11.72
CA PRO A 98 44.48 21.70 12.89
C PRO A 98 43.41 21.83 13.99
N GLN A 99 42.95 20.71 14.54
CA GLN A 99 42.14 20.75 15.77
C GLN A 99 43.04 21.17 16.94
N GLU A 100 42.74 22.32 17.56
CA GLU A 100 43.42 22.76 18.77
C GLU A 100 43.02 21.88 19.96
N THR A 101 44.01 21.14 20.45
CA THR A 101 44.02 20.43 21.72
C THR A 101 44.06 21.44 22.89
N ASN A 102 43.12 21.31 23.82
CA ASN A 102 43.12 22.01 25.11
C ASN A 102 44.44 21.75 25.88
N THR A 103 45.21 22.79 26.18
CA THR A 103 46.26 22.78 27.21
C THR A 103 46.27 24.11 27.98
N THR A 104 46.25 23.98 29.31
CA THR A 104 46.16 24.98 30.37
C THR A 104 47.36 25.95 30.43
N GLU A 105 47.16 27.23 30.79
CA GLU A 105 47.97 27.96 31.78
C GLU A 105 47.33 29.26 32.31
N LEU A 106 47.70 29.56 33.57
CA LEU A 106 47.10 30.44 34.59
C LEU A 106 47.40 31.96 34.47
N SER A 107 46.52 32.78 35.08
CA SER A 107 46.88 33.82 36.08
C SER A 107 45.60 34.51 36.64
N ILE A 108 45.11 34.16 37.85
CA ILE A 108 45.38 34.71 39.21
C ILE A 108 44.74 36.09 39.50
N SER A 109 43.82 36.14 40.48
CA SER A 109 43.84 36.95 41.73
C SER A 109 42.41 37.11 42.29
N SER A 110 42.07 36.44 43.41
CA SER A 110 42.02 36.94 44.82
C SER A 110 40.69 37.63 45.13
N ASP A 111 39.87 37.31 46.13
CA ASP A 111 39.98 36.81 47.51
C ASP A 111 38.64 36.11 47.88
N GLY A 112 38.43 35.25 48.87
CA GLY A 112 39.18 34.83 50.05
C GLY A 112 38.17 34.10 50.98
N LYS A 113 38.43 32.79 51.21
CA LYS A 113 37.98 31.78 52.22
C LYS A 113 37.60 32.28 53.65
N PRO A 114 37.16 31.43 54.63
CA PRO A 114 37.23 29.93 54.71
C PRO A 114 36.07 29.12 55.39
N CYS A 115 36.08 27.80 55.12
CA CYS A 115 35.74 26.61 55.96
C CYS A 115 34.29 26.43 56.49
N GLU A 116 33.69 25.24 56.61
CA GLU A 116 34.22 23.94 57.07
C GLU A 116 33.33 22.74 56.64
N VAL A 117 34.00 21.70 56.11
CA VAL A 117 33.83 20.22 56.20
C VAL A 117 32.59 19.64 56.94
N THR A 118 31.85 18.69 56.31
CA THR A 118 31.74 17.26 56.72
C THR A 118 30.89 16.42 55.73
N GLN A 119 31.37 15.20 55.46
CA GLN A 119 30.95 14.16 54.51
C GLN A 119 29.68 13.38 54.88
N ARG A 120 29.00 12.79 53.87
CA ARG A 120 28.64 11.34 53.71
C ARG A 120 27.79 11.17 52.43
N LYS A 121 28.27 10.53 51.35
CA LYS A 121 28.44 9.08 51.03
C LYS A 121 27.18 8.43 50.40
N GLU A 122 27.23 8.25 49.07
CA GLU A 122 26.61 7.12 48.32
C GLU A 122 27.60 6.77 47.19
N ILE A 123 28.57 5.88 47.46
CA ILE A 123 28.62 4.47 47.03
C ILE A 123 28.24 4.27 45.56
N ALA A 124 29.29 4.29 44.73
CA ALA A 124 29.31 3.71 43.40
C ALA A 124 29.14 2.18 43.46
N LEU A 125 28.35 1.64 42.54
CA LEU A 125 28.58 0.31 41.99
C LEU A 125 29.02 0.48 40.53
N SER A 126 30.25 0.05 40.33
CA SER A 126 31.01 -0.02 39.10
C SER A 126 30.43 -1.01 38.09
N GLU A 127 30.45 -0.67 36.81
CA GLU A 127 30.65 -1.66 35.74
C GLU A 127 31.66 -1.13 34.70
N ASN A 128 32.93 -1.40 34.97
CA ASN A 128 33.85 -1.80 33.92
C ASN A 128 33.62 -3.30 33.67
N LYS A 129 33.07 -3.70 32.52
CA LYS A 129 33.18 -5.07 31.99
C LYS A 129 32.81 -5.17 30.49
N LYS A 130 33.85 -5.44 29.69
CA LYS A 130 33.92 -6.20 28.42
C LYS A 130 33.25 -5.64 27.15
N GLU A 131 34.09 -5.19 26.22
CA GLU A 131 33.81 -4.87 24.81
C GLU A 131 33.52 -6.10 23.90
N ASP A 132 33.22 -7.28 24.45
CA ASP A 132 33.25 -8.55 23.68
C ASP A 132 31.89 -9.06 23.14
N ASN A 133 30.84 -8.24 23.05
CA ASN A 133 29.54 -8.73 22.56
C ASN A 133 28.74 -7.76 21.66
N VAL A 134 29.43 -6.84 20.98
CA VAL A 134 28.82 -5.98 19.96
C VAL A 134 28.68 -6.75 18.65
N LEU A 135 27.44 -6.93 18.19
CA LEU A 135 27.08 -7.63 16.96
C LEU A 135 26.71 -6.62 15.87
N ILE A 136 26.95 -6.98 14.60
CA ILE A 136 26.58 -6.19 13.43
C ILE A 136 25.37 -6.85 12.74
N ILE A 137 24.44 -6.04 12.24
CA ILE A 137 23.29 -6.54 11.47
C ILE A 137 23.75 -7.05 10.10
N ASP A 138 23.37 -8.29 9.78
CA ASP A 138 23.41 -8.82 8.41
C ASP A 138 22.05 -8.62 7.75
N PHE A 139 21.96 -7.68 6.81
CA PHE A 139 20.73 -7.42 6.06
C PHE A 139 20.34 -8.57 5.11
N CYS A 140 21.25 -9.49 4.78
CA CYS A 140 20.94 -10.67 3.98
C CYS A 140 20.17 -11.73 4.78
N HIS A 141 20.43 -11.83 6.09
CA HIS A 141 19.84 -12.83 6.99
C HIS A 141 19.30 -12.18 8.27
N ILE A 142 18.08 -11.64 8.20
CA ILE A 142 17.42 -10.98 9.32
C ILE A 142 16.78 -12.03 10.25
N ASN A 143 17.32 -12.16 11.46
CA ASN A 143 16.78 -13.00 12.55
C ASN A 143 15.92 -12.15 13.51
N SER A 144 15.32 -12.79 14.51
CA SER A 144 14.60 -12.07 15.57
C SER A 144 15.55 -11.18 16.39
N PHE A 145 15.18 -9.90 16.52
CA PHE A 145 15.88 -8.90 17.34
C PHE A 145 15.19 -8.67 18.70
N ALA A 146 14.36 -9.61 19.16
CA ALA A 146 13.79 -9.55 20.50
C ALA A 146 14.90 -9.52 21.57
N TYR A 147 14.69 -8.73 22.63
CA TYR A 147 15.66 -8.57 23.73
C TYR A 147 17.03 -8.04 23.28
N THR A 148 17.06 -7.15 22.29
CA THR A 148 18.29 -6.47 21.84
C THR A 148 18.16 -4.96 21.97
N LYS A 149 19.31 -4.27 22.05
CA LYS A 149 19.37 -2.81 21.94
C LYS A 149 20.47 -2.38 20.96
N PRO A 150 20.21 -1.35 20.13
CA PRO A 150 21.24 -0.78 19.26
C PRO A 150 22.24 0.04 20.09
N VAL A 151 23.43 0.22 19.55
CA VAL A 151 24.54 0.96 20.17
C VAL A 151 24.97 2.14 19.30
N SER A 152 25.19 1.88 18.00
CA SER A 152 25.54 2.89 17.00
C SER A 152 25.14 2.42 15.60
N PHE A 153 25.12 3.35 14.63
CA PHE A 153 25.16 2.99 13.22
C PHE A 153 26.15 3.88 12.47
N SER A 154 26.68 3.40 11.35
CA SER A 154 27.51 4.14 10.42
C SER A 154 26.82 4.17 9.06
N TYR A 155 26.71 5.34 8.45
CA TYR A 155 26.11 5.52 7.14
C TYR A 155 27.10 6.24 6.22
N PHE A 156 27.50 5.61 5.11
CA PHE A 156 28.62 6.06 4.25
C PHE A 156 29.93 6.38 5.00
N GLY A 157 30.17 5.70 6.12
CA GLY A 157 31.36 5.91 6.97
C GLY A 157 31.18 6.97 8.06
N ASP A 158 30.09 7.73 8.07
CA ASP A 158 29.77 8.68 9.12
C ASP A 158 29.11 7.96 10.31
N GLU A 159 29.85 7.82 11.41
CA GLU A 159 29.40 7.10 12.61
C GLU A 159 28.52 7.97 13.52
N GLN A 160 27.35 7.44 13.88
CA GLN A 160 26.38 8.03 14.79
C GLN A 160 26.31 7.22 16.09
N THR A 161 26.74 7.84 17.18
CA THR A 161 26.76 7.24 18.53
C THR A 161 25.64 7.78 19.43
N GLY A 162 25.48 7.23 20.63
CA GLY A 162 24.47 7.70 21.60
C GLY A 162 23.05 7.22 21.31
N ILE A 163 22.90 6.04 20.71
CA ILE A 163 21.61 5.44 20.38
C ILE A 163 21.18 4.54 21.53
N SER A 164 20.01 4.83 22.12
CA SER A 164 19.51 4.14 23.31
C SER A 164 18.48 3.04 23.03
N ASN A 165 17.76 3.14 21.90
CA ASN A 165 16.70 2.20 21.51
C ASN A 165 16.48 2.15 19.98
N TRP A 166 15.79 1.10 19.51
CA TRP A 166 15.57 0.83 18.09
C TRP A 166 14.74 1.91 17.37
N THR A 167 13.79 2.54 18.05
CA THR A 167 13.01 3.64 17.46
C THR A 167 13.87 4.86 17.19
N GLN A 168 14.77 5.21 18.11
CA GLN A 168 15.71 6.32 17.92
C GLN A 168 16.67 6.04 16.76
N LEU A 169 17.15 4.79 16.64
CA LEU A 169 17.96 4.37 15.49
C LEU A 169 17.19 4.55 14.18
N TYR A 170 15.94 4.05 14.14
CA TYR A 170 15.11 4.08 12.95
C TYR A 170 14.91 5.50 12.42
N VAL A 171 14.53 6.43 13.30
CA VAL A 171 14.33 7.85 12.94
C VAL A 171 15.63 8.45 12.42
N LYS A 172 16.77 8.23 13.09
CA LYS A 172 18.06 8.80 12.65
C LYS A 172 18.52 8.25 11.29
N VAL A 173 18.35 6.95 11.03
CA VAL A 173 18.68 6.34 9.73
C VAL A 173 17.77 6.91 8.63
N LEU A 174 16.48 7.12 8.94
CA LEU A 174 15.52 7.73 8.02
C LEU A 174 15.85 9.18 7.70
N VAL A 175 16.33 9.96 8.67
CA VAL A 175 16.83 11.33 8.42
C VAL A 175 17.94 11.28 7.38
N CYS A 176 18.98 10.46 7.61
CA CYS A 176 20.10 10.32 6.67
C CYS A 176 19.64 9.90 5.26
N LEU A 177 18.76 8.91 5.15
CA LEU A 177 18.24 8.44 3.87
C LEU A 177 17.32 9.46 3.18
N SER A 178 16.54 10.23 3.94
CA SER A 178 15.64 11.25 3.39
C SER A 178 16.38 12.48 2.87
N GLU A 179 17.51 12.83 3.50
CA GLU A 179 18.39 13.91 3.05
C GLU A 179 19.07 13.57 1.72
N ASP A 180 19.50 12.31 1.54
CA ASP A 180 20.19 11.86 0.32
C ASP A 180 19.24 11.44 -0.81
N TYR A 181 18.05 10.94 -0.48
CA TYR A 181 17.08 10.39 -1.45
C TYR A 181 15.66 10.98 -1.32
N PRO A 182 15.50 12.33 -1.31
CA PRO A 182 14.21 12.97 -1.04
C PRO A 182 13.12 12.61 -2.06
N ASP A 183 13.48 12.39 -3.32
CA ASP A 183 12.53 12.01 -4.38
C ASP A 183 11.89 10.64 -4.15
N GLU A 184 12.64 9.67 -3.62
CA GLU A 184 12.10 8.34 -3.30
C GLU A 184 11.17 8.41 -2.09
N PHE A 185 11.54 9.20 -1.08
CA PHE A 185 10.70 9.44 0.09
C PHE A 185 9.40 10.19 -0.25
N LEU A 186 9.46 11.16 -1.17
CA LEU A 186 8.27 11.83 -1.72
C LEU A 186 7.33 10.86 -2.44
N ARG A 187 7.86 9.88 -3.18
CA ARG A 187 7.04 8.85 -3.85
C ARG A 187 6.41 7.86 -2.88
N MET A 188 6.99 7.70 -1.69
CA MET A 188 6.49 6.81 -0.66
C MET A 188 5.44 7.47 0.25
N TYR A 189 5.04 8.73 -0.01
CA TYR A 189 3.99 9.40 0.73
C TYR A 189 2.66 8.65 0.75
N ASN A 190 2.09 8.51 1.94
CA ASN A 190 0.83 7.83 2.20
C ASN A 190 0.84 6.34 1.80
N THR A 191 2.02 5.71 1.76
CA THR A 191 2.17 4.29 1.41
C THR A 191 2.69 3.46 2.59
N ASN A 192 2.47 2.15 2.50
CA ASN A 192 3.16 1.16 3.32
C ASN A 192 4.32 0.58 2.52
N ILE A 193 5.53 0.59 3.08
CA ILE A 193 6.72 0.14 2.33
C ILE A 193 6.77 -1.38 2.16
N SER A 194 6.17 -2.09 3.11
CA SER A 194 6.00 -3.55 3.14
C SER A 194 4.75 -4.05 2.41
N GLY A 195 3.96 -3.18 1.76
CA GLY A 195 2.74 -3.55 1.02
C GLY A 195 1.49 -3.80 1.88
N GLY A 196 1.53 -3.47 3.18
CA GLY A 196 0.39 -3.56 4.10
C GLY A 196 -0.63 -2.41 3.95
N ARG A 197 -1.76 -2.50 4.67
CA ARG A 197 -2.82 -1.47 4.62
C ARG A 197 -2.54 -0.22 5.49
N ARG A 198 -1.64 -0.30 6.47
CA ARG A 198 -1.32 0.81 7.40
C ARG A 198 -0.25 1.73 6.80
N ILE A 199 -0.36 3.03 6.96
CA ILE A 199 0.59 3.97 6.36
C ILE A 199 1.89 3.96 7.18
N ASP A 200 3.03 3.71 6.53
CA ASP A 200 4.35 3.78 7.17
C ASP A 200 4.96 5.19 7.09
N PHE A 201 4.66 5.92 6.01
CA PHE A 201 5.18 7.27 5.72
C PHE A 201 4.05 8.19 5.27
N GLY A 202 3.96 9.40 5.80
CA GLY A 202 2.81 10.29 5.52
C GLY A 202 3.04 11.76 5.84
N SER A 203 2.10 12.61 5.39
CA SER A 203 2.03 14.03 5.77
C SER A 203 1.56 14.19 7.22
N GLN A 204 1.59 15.43 7.71
CA GLN A 204 0.90 15.82 8.95
C GLN A 204 -0.57 15.36 9.02
N LYS A 205 -1.26 15.25 7.89
CA LYS A 205 -2.66 14.80 7.84
C LYS A 205 -2.81 13.28 7.82
N ALA A 206 -1.74 12.57 7.46
CA ALA A 206 -1.70 11.11 7.44
C ALA A 206 -1.09 10.54 8.72
N SER A 207 -0.31 11.32 9.47
CA SER A 207 0.16 10.96 10.82
C SER A 207 -1.00 10.74 11.80
N ASP A 208 -2.13 11.44 11.62
CA ASP A 208 -3.38 11.20 12.37
C ASP A 208 -3.92 9.76 12.24
N LYS A 209 -3.47 9.02 11.22
CA LYS A 209 -3.85 7.62 10.96
C LYS A 209 -2.76 6.62 11.37
N MET A 210 -1.63 7.09 11.90
CA MET A 210 -0.54 6.28 12.45
C MET A 210 -0.69 6.12 13.97
N ASN A 211 -0.14 5.06 14.54
CA ASN A 211 -0.27 4.77 15.97
C ASN A 211 0.80 5.49 16.82
N ALA A 212 2.02 5.62 16.31
CA ALA A 212 3.09 6.40 16.93
C ALA A 212 3.88 7.18 15.86
N PRO A 213 3.28 8.22 15.27
CA PRO A 213 3.97 9.04 14.28
C PRO A 213 5.14 9.80 14.92
N LYS A 214 6.31 9.77 14.26
CA LYS A 214 7.43 10.67 14.58
C LYS A 214 7.81 11.47 13.35
N GLU A 215 8.08 12.75 13.56
CA GLU A 215 8.60 13.62 12.51
C GLU A 215 10.06 13.27 12.21
N VAL A 216 10.38 13.16 10.91
CA VAL A 216 11.74 12.91 10.41
C VAL A 216 12.26 14.14 9.66
N SER A 217 11.39 14.85 8.93
CA SER A 217 11.70 16.12 8.26
C SER A 217 10.42 16.94 8.06
N ASP A 218 10.52 18.20 7.60
CA ASP A 218 9.36 19.10 7.42
C ASP A 218 8.17 18.40 6.71
N ASN A 219 7.05 18.26 7.43
CA ASN A 219 5.81 17.64 6.97
C ASN A 219 5.94 16.14 6.60
N PHE A 220 6.98 15.43 7.06
CA PHE A 220 7.22 14.01 6.81
C PHE A 220 7.26 13.21 8.12
N TYR A 221 6.25 12.36 8.30
CA TYR A 221 6.02 11.56 9.50
C TYR A 221 6.14 10.07 9.22
N VAL A 222 6.68 9.34 10.19
CA VAL A 222 6.93 7.90 10.09
C VAL A 222 6.30 7.14 11.26
N GLU A 223 5.73 5.98 10.99
CA GLU A 223 5.18 5.09 12.03
C GLU A 223 6.31 4.44 12.83
N THR A 224 6.27 4.56 14.16
CA THR A 224 7.30 4.04 15.05
C THR A 224 6.82 2.97 16.03
N ASN A 225 5.54 2.62 16.02
CA ASN A 225 5.00 1.48 16.78
C ASN A 225 5.33 0.16 16.09
N LEU A 226 6.61 -0.20 16.08
CA LEU A 226 7.18 -1.33 15.35
C LEU A 226 8.09 -2.16 16.27
N SER A 227 8.13 -3.48 16.05
CA SER A 227 9.11 -4.33 16.73
C SER A 227 10.53 -4.03 16.23
N ALA A 228 11.56 -4.37 17.03
CA ALA A 228 12.96 -4.23 16.61
C ALA A 228 13.25 -4.96 15.29
N THR A 229 12.64 -6.14 15.10
CA THR A 229 12.76 -6.91 13.86
C THR A 229 12.11 -6.20 12.68
N ASP A 230 10.90 -5.65 12.87
CA ASP A 230 10.19 -4.92 11.81
C ASP A 230 10.92 -3.63 11.42
N ILE A 231 11.53 -2.94 12.39
CA ILE A 231 12.37 -1.77 12.14
C ILE A 231 13.54 -2.15 11.21
N VAL A 232 14.28 -3.21 11.52
CA VAL A 232 15.42 -3.66 10.70
C VAL A 232 14.95 -4.11 9.30
N MET A 233 13.82 -4.82 9.22
CA MET A 233 13.20 -5.21 7.95
C MET A 233 12.80 -4.00 7.10
N LYS A 234 12.23 -2.95 7.70
CA LYS A 234 11.85 -1.73 6.97
C LYS A 234 13.08 -0.94 6.54
N ILE A 235 14.13 -0.86 7.36
CA ILE A 235 15.42 -0.26 6.96
C ILE A 235 15.98 -0.98 5.73
N ARG A 236 15.98 -2.32 5.71
CA ARG A 236 16.39 -3.09 4.53
C ARG A 236 15.60 -2.73 3.27
N LEU A 237 14.26 -2.70 3.39
CA LEU A 237 13.38 -2.34 2.27
C LEU A 237 13.63 -0.91 1.77
N LEU A 238 13.97 0.02 2.67
CA LEU A 238 14.35 1.39 2.32
C LEU A 238 15.67 1.41 1.56
N LEU A 239 16.69 0.69 2.02
CA LEU A 239 17.97 0.57 1.30
C LEU A 239 17.74 0.00 -0.12
N ASP A 240 16.88 -1.01 -0.26
CA ASP A 240 16.52 -1.61 -1.56
C ASP A 240 15.78 -0.66 -2.50
N ARG A 241 15.01 0.29 -1.96
CA ARG A 241 14.26 1.30 -2.72
C ARG A 241 15.12 2.52 -3.06
N CYS A 242 15.95 2.98 -2.12
CA CYS A 242 16.93 4.04 -2.32
C CYS A 242 18.14 3.57 -3.15
N ASN A 243 18.24 2.27 -3.44
CA ASN A 243 19.34 1.65 -4.17
C ASN A 243 20.70 1.93 -3.49
N VAL A 244 20.72 1.79 -2.16
CA VAL A 244 21.90 1.87 -1.30
C VAL A 244 22.38 0.44 -1.03
N ASP A 245 23.63 0.13 -1.40
CA ASP A 245 24.20 -1.18 -1.07
C ASP A 245 24.30 -1.35 0.46
N TYR A 246 24.03 -2.55 0.97
CA TYR A 246 23.97 -2.82 2.42
C TYR A 246 25.29 -2.52 3.16
N GLU A 247 26.43 -2.55 2.47
CA GLU A 247 27.74 -2.18 3.01
C GLU A 247 27.85 -0.70 3.40
N ASN A 248 26.95 0.16 2.89
CA ASN A 248 26.95 1.59 3.19
C ASN A 248 26.12 1.95 4.44
N LEU A 249 25.46 0.97 5.08
CA LEU A 249 24.81 1.16 6.38
C LEU A 249 25.21 0.01 7.33
N GLU A 250 26.01 0.32 8.35
CA GLU A 250 26.40 -0.65 9.38
C GLU A 250 25.69 -0.34 10.70
N ILE A 251 24.92 -1.28 11.25
CA ILE A 251 24.24 -1.11 12.54
C ILE A 251 24.84 -2.05 13.58
N ARG A 252 25.25 -1.50 14.72
CA ARG A 252 25.84 -2.22 15.86
C ARG A 252 24.85 -2.34 17.01
N TYR A 253 24.72 -3.54 17.60
CA TYR A 253 23.75 -3.82 18.66
C TYR A 253 24.28 -4.85 19.68
N ILE A 254 23.61 -4.97 20.83
CA ILE A 254 23.91 -5.98 21.86
C ILE A 254 22.64 -6.72 22.32
N LYS A 255 22.80 -7.96 22.78
CA LYS A 255 21.73 -8.76 23.40
C LYS A 255 21.63 -8.46 24.89
N ILE A 256 20.41 -8.41 25.41
CA ILE A 256 20.10 -8.19 26.82
C ILE A 256 19.82 -9.56 27.44
N GLU A 257 20.71 -10.05 28.30
CA GLU A 257 20.50 -11.32 29.02
C GLU A 257 19.52 -11.12 30.18
N SER A 258 18.38 -11.83 30.17
CA SER A 258 17.48 -11.94 31.32
C SER A 258 17.54 -13.35 31.92
N MET A 259 17.52 -13.44 33.25
CA MET A 259 17.53 -14.69 34.02
C MET A 259 16.29 -15.56 33.73
N GLN A 260 16.55 -16.74 33.18
CA GLN A 260 15.83 -18.04 33.21
C GLN A 260 14.29 -18.12 33.18
N CYS A 261 13.78 -18.82 32.15
CA CYS A 261 12.89 -19.98 32.28
C CYS A 261 13.25 -21.05 31.23
N THR A 262 13.50 -22.27 31.72
CA THR A 262 13.83 -23.57 31.07
C THR A 262 12.60 -24.16 30.34
N GLU A 263 12.65 -25.05 29.34
CA GLU A 263 13.43 -26.27 29.03
C GLU A 263 13.07 -26.72 27.57
N PRO A 264 13.50 -27.86 26.99
CA PRO A 264 14.75 -28.62 27.11
C PRO A 264 15.41 -28.91 25.73
N SER A 265 16.75 -29.01 25.69
CA SER A 265 17.51 -29.52 24.54
C SER A 265 18.17 -30.86 24.85
N LEU A 266 17.97 -31.85 23.97
CA LEU A 266 18.80 -33.04 23.68
C LEU A 266 18.19 -33.59 22.36
N VAL A 267 18.85 -33.88 21.24
CA VAL A 267 20.13 -34.52 20.87
C VAL A 267 20.35 -34.03 19.40
N GLU A 268 21.51 -33.73 18.80
CA GLU A 268 22.79 -34.43 18.78
C GLU A 268 23.84 -33.54 18.09
N ASN A 269 25.06 -33.53 18.64
CA ASN A 269 26.24 -32.93 18.06
C ASN A 269 26.95 -33.94 17.13
N ALA A 270 27.18 -33.56 15.88
CA ALA A 270 28.39 -33.84 15.08
C ALA A 270 28.18 -33.13 13.74
N SER A 271 28.90 -32.08 13.36
CA SER A 271 30.33 -32.04 13.19
C SER A 271 30.69 -30.61 12.77
N LYS A 272 31.61 -29.95 13.47
CA LYS A 272 32.42 -28.82 12.96
C LYS A 272 33.45 -28.42 14.03
N ARG A 273 34.59 -29.11 14.01
CA ARG A 273 35.88 -28.57 14.47
C ARG A 273 36.86 -28.68 13.31
N ALA A 274 37.74 -27.68 13.23
CA ALA A 274 38.69 -27.37 12.17
C ALA A 274 38.05 -26.64 10.97
N ALA A 275 38.49 -25.47 10.51
CA ALA A 275 39.74 -24.76 10.78
C ALA A 275 39.54 -23.24 10.53
N SER A 276 39.99 -22.43 11.48
CA SER A 276 40.63 -21.15 11.17
C SER A 276 42.12 -21.46 11.08
N ALA A 277 42.69 -21.35 9.88
CA ALA A 277 44.10 -20.99 9.66
C ALA A 277 44.38 -20.88 8.15
N THR A 278 45.16 -19.84 7.82
CA THR A 278 45.90 -19.66 6.57
C THR A 278 45.15 -18.96 5.43
N LYS A 279 45.08 -17.62 5.57
CA LYS A 279 45.19 -16.70 4.43
C LYS A 279 46.52 -16.93 3.70
N ASN A 280 46.46 -16.82 2.38
CA ASN A 280 47.54 -16.81 1.37
C ASN A 280 48.16 -18.17 1.04
N THR A 281 47.91 -18.70 -0.16
CA THR A 281 48.64 -18.40 -1.41
C THR A 281 48.11 -19.34 -2.51
N MET A 282 48.10 -18.87 -3.76
CA MET A 282 47.80 -19.58 -5.03
C MET A 282 46.33 -19.67 -5.46
N SER A 283 45.91 -18.72 -6.30
CA SER A 283 45.46 -19.07 -7.64
C SER A 283 45.64 -17.88 -8.59
N ALA A 284 46.86 -17.76 -9.11
CA ALA A 284 47.05 -17.33 -10.47
C ALA A 284 47.07 -18.62 -11.31
N MET A 285 46.27 -18.65 -12.37
CA MET A 285 46.54 -19.28 -13.68
C MET A 285 45.28 -19.93 -14.29
N VAL A 286 44.80 -19.28 -15.36
CA VAL A 286 44.08 -19.83 -16.52
C VAL A 286 42.59 -20.20 -16.34
N THR A 287 41.62 -19.73 -17.11
CA THR A 287 41.45 -18.62 -18.08
C THR A 287 39.96 -18.62 -18.48
N THR A 288 39.43 -17.42 -18.74
CA THR A 288 38.49 -17.07 -19.84
C THR A 288 37.08 -17.68 -19.90
N ASP A 289 36.13 -16.80 -20.21
CA ASP A 289 34.79 -17.00 -20.79
C ASP A 289 33.52 -17.03 -19.91
N THR A 290 33.54 -17.39 -18.63
CA THR A 290 32.27 -17.45 -17.84
C THR A 290 31.60 -16.09 -17.61
N GLY A 291 32.40 -15.02 -17.48
CA GLY A 291 31.89 -13.65 -17.34
C GLY A 291 31.19 -13.14 -18.61
N ASN A 292 31.61 -13.63 -19.78
CA ASN A 292 31.05 -13.24 -21.07
C ASN A 292 29.66 -13.89 -21.26
N TYR A 293 29.53 -15.21 -21.10
CA TYR A 293 28.24 -15.90 -21.26
C TYR A 293 27.17 -15.43 -20.28
N LYS A 294 27.56 -15.10 -19.03
CA LYS A 294 26.65 -14.51 -18.04
C LYS A 294 26.15 -13.13 -18.47
N ALA A 295 27.03 -12.27 -19.00
CA ALA A 295 26.67 -10.96 -19.50
C ALA A 295 25.80 -11.04 -20.77
N VAL A 296 26.11 -11.97 -21.68
CA VAL A 296 25.34 -12.21 -22.90
C VAL A 296 23.93 -12.68 -22.58
N PHE A 297 23.78 -13.68 -21.70
CA PHE A 297 22.44 -14.13 -21.26
C PHE A 297 21.66 -13.02 -20.55
N ARG A 298 22.32 -12.21 -19.71
CA ARG A 298 21.68 -11.05 -19.07
C ARG A 298 21.22 -10.02 -20.11
N ASN A 299 22.02 -9.73 -21.14
CA ASN A 299 21.65 -8.81 -22.21
C ASN A 299 20.49 -9.35 -23.05
N TRP A 300 20.45 -10.67 -23.33
CA TRP A 300 19.32 -11.31 -24.01
C TRP A 300 18.03 -11.18 -23.18
N LEU A 301 18.09 -11.38 -21.85
CA LEU A 301 16.93 -11.15 -20.98
C LEU A 301 16.44 -9.70 -21.01
N LEU A 302 17.37 -8.74 -21.10
CA LEU A 302 17.05 -7.30 -21.13
C LEU A 302 16.48 -6.84 -22.47
N HIS A 303 17.04 -7.30 -23.58
CA HIS A 303 16.76 -6.76 -24.91
C HIS A 303 15.82 -7.63 -25.74
N ASP A 304 15.91 -8.96 -25.63
CA ASP A 304 15.11 -9.90 -26.43
C ASP A 304 13.89 -10.43 -25.67
N GLN A 305 13.94 -10.45 -24.33
CA GLN A 305 12.80 -10.78 -23.47
C GLN A 305 12.21 -9.55 -22.75
N TYR A 306 12.78 -8.36 -22.96
CA TYR A 306 12.36 -7.08 -22.37
C TYR A 306 12.16 -7.13 -20.84
N MET A 307 12.97 -7.92 -20.13
CA MET A 307 12.87 -8.03 -18.67
C MET A 307 13.50 -6.82 -17.97
N ALA A 308 12.95 -6.46 -16.81
CA ALA A 308 13.54 -5.46 -15.95
C ALA A 308 14.97 -5.87 -15.52
N GLU A 309 15.87 -4.89 -15.42
CA GLU A 309 17.29 -5.12 -15.12
C GLU A 309 17.53 -5.90 -13.83
N ARG A 310 16.74 -5.61 -12.79
CA ARG A 310 16.77 -6.33 -11.51
C ARG A 310 16.40 -7.81 -11.68
N SER A 311 15.42 -8.13 -12.53
CA SER A 311 15.01 -9.51 -12.80
C SER A 311 16.04 -10.25 -13.65
N ALA A 312 16.63 -9.60 -14.66
CA ALA A 312 17.70 -10.17 -15.47
C ALA A 312 18.98 -10.45 -14.65
N GLN A 313 19.33 -9.55 -13.72
CA GLN A 313 20.44 -9.75 -12.76
C GLN A 313 20.16 -10.89 -11.79
N SER A 314 18.92 -10.98 -11.29
CA SER A 314 18.49 -12.04 -10.38
C SER A 314 18.51 -13.42 -11.04
N TYR A 315 18.02 -13.54 -12.28
CA TYR A 315 18.01 -14.81 -13.02
C TYR A 315 19.40 -15.24 -13.49
N SER A 316 20.24 -14.31 -13.97
CA SER A 316 21.62 -14.64 -14.33
C SER A 316 22.45 -15.09 -13.11
N SER A 317 22.17 -14.54 -11.92
CA SER A 317 22.82 -15.00 -10.68
C SER A 317 22.26 -16.33 -10.19
N ALA A 318 20.96 -16.59 -10.40
CA ALA A 318 20.35 -17.88 -10.08
C ALA A 318 20.97 -19.04 -10.88
N ILE A 319 21.33 -18.83 -12.15
CA ILE A 319 22.07 -19.84 -12.94
C ILE A 319 23.45 -20.12 -12.35
N THR A 320 24.20 -19.10 -11.94
CA THR A 320 25.48 -19.28 -11.23
C THR A 320 25.30 -20.09 -9.94
N ASN A 321 24.22 -19.85 -9.20
CA ASN A 321 23.92 -20.59 -7.97
C ASN A 321 23.54 -22.05 -8.26
N CYS A 322 22.89 -22.32 -9.39
CA CYS A 322 22.59 -23.70 -9.83
C CYS A 322 23.87 -24.48 -10.17
N GLU A 323 24.86 -23.85 -10.81
CA GLU A 323 26.17 -24.47 -11.06
C GLU A 323 26.92 -24.77 -9.75
N GLN A 324 26.88 -23.83 -8.80
CA GLN A 324 27.46 -24.04 -7.47
C GLN A 324 26.76 -25.16 -6.69
N LEU A 325 25.43 -25.27 -6.82
CA LEU A 325 24.67 -26.34 -6.21
C LEU A 325 25.01 -27.70 -6.84
N ALA A 326 25.10 -27.78 -8.17
CA ALA A 326 25.55 -28.98 -8.88
C ALA A 326 26.96 -29.42 -8.45
N SER A 327 27.86 -28.45 -8.25
CA SER A 327 29.21 -28.71 -7.75
C SER A 327 29.23 -29.22 -6.30
N ARG A 328 28.38 -28.69 -5.41
CA ARG A 328 28.27 -29.17 -4.02
C ARG A 328 27.70 -30.58 -3.93
N LEU A 329 26.77 -30.92 -4.82
CA LEU A 329 26.14 -32.23 -4.90
C LEU A 329 27.02 -33.28 -5.60
N GLY A 330 28.19 -32.89 -6.11
CA GLY A 330 29.14 -33.79 -6.74
C GLY A 330 28.65 -34.37 -8.08
N LEU A 331 27.81 -33.65 -8.82
CA LEU A 331 27.28 -34.09 -10.10
C LEU A 331 28.39 -34.21 -11.16
N LYS A 332 28.23 -35.13 -12.12
CA LYS A 332 29.23 -35.39 -13.18
C LYS A 332 29.40 -34.20 -14.14
N GLU A 333 28.31 -33.50 -14.41
CA GLU A 333 28.28 -32.28 -15.23
C GLU A 333 27.79 -31.14 -14.32
N ILE A 334 28.56 -30.05 -14.23
CA ILE A 334 28.30 -28.95 -13.27
C ILE A 334 28.12 -27.58 -13.93
N ARG A 335 28.42 -27.47 -15.23
CA ARG A 335 28.52 -26.20 -15.94
C ARG A 335 27.25 -25.97 -16.76
N LEU A 336 26.60 -24.84 -16.54
CA LEU A 336 25.46 -24.35 -17.30
C LEU A 336 25.91 -23.24 -18.26
N TYR A 337 26.75 -22.30 -17.81
CA TYR A 337 27.28 -21.22 -18.63
C TYR A 337 28.39 -21.70 -19.58
N GLY A 338 28.13 -21.59 -20.88
CA GLY A 338 29.01 -22.05 -21.95
C GLY A 338 28.82 -23.53 -22.34
N ALA A 339 27.82 -24.22 -21.76
CA ALA A 339 27.42 -25.57 -22.17
C ALA A 339 26.46 -25.53 -23.36
N ASP A 340 26.48 -26.57 -24.21
CA ASP A 340 25.48 -26.73 -25.26
C ASP A 340 24.10 -27.06 -24.65
N ARG A 341 23.02 -26.92 -25.43
CA ARG A 341 21.66 -27.16 -24.92
C ARG A 341 21.46 -28.58 -24.38
N ALA A 342 22.08 -29.58 -25.00
CA ALA A 342 21.92 -30.97 -24.59
C ALA A 342 22.65 -31.25 -23.26
N GLU A 343 23.82 -30.65 -23.06
CA GLU A 343 24.61 -30.67 -21.83
C GLU A 343 23.92 -29.89 -20.72
N ALA A 344 23.44 -28.67 -20.98
CA ALA A 344 22.70 -27.88 -20.01
C ALA A 344 21.41 -28.58 -19.54
N GLN A 345 20.70 -29.28 -20.45
CA GLN A 345 19.52 -30.06 -20.10
C GLN A 345 19.87 -31.26 -19.20
N ARG A 346 20.97 -31.98 -19.48
CA ARG A 346 21.43 -33.10 -18.63
C ARG A 346 21.80 -32.65 -17.22
N VAL A 347 22.45 -31.49 -17.08
CA VAL A 347 22.77 -30.89 -15.78
C VAL A 347 21.48 -30.54 -15.01
N VAL A 348 20.51 -29.94 -15.70
CA VAL A 348 19.20 -29.58 -15.11
C VAL A 348 18.42 -30.81 -14.67
N ASP A 349 18.41 -31.87 -15.48
CA ASP A 349 17.69 -33.11 -15.17
C ASP A 349 18.32 -33.83 -13.98
N GLN A 350 19.66 -33.83 -13.88
CA GLN A 350 20.37 -34.36 -12.69
C GLN A 350 20.08 -33.52 -11.44
N LEU A 351 20.09 -32.19 -11.54
CA LEU A 351 19.72 -31.31 -10.43
C LEU A 351 18.28 -31.59 -9.94
N ARG A 352 17.33 -31.74 -10.86
CA ARG A 352 15.92 -31.99 -10.53
C ARG A 352 15.65 -33.37 -9.91
N GLN A 353 16.59 -34.31 -10.01
CA GLN A 353 16.52 -35.61 -9.34
C GLN A 353 16.98 -35.56 -7.86
N THR A 354 17.53 -34.43 -7.40
CA THR A 354 17.97 -34.25 -6.01
C THR A 354 16.92 -33.54 -5.18
N THR A 355 16.71 -33.98 -3.94
CA THR A 355 15.76 -33.35 -2.99
C THR A 355 16.23 -31.95 -2.59
N GLU A 356 17.56 -31.75 -2.45
CA GLU A 356 18.14 -30.46 -2.07
C GLU A 356 17.85 -29.35 -3.11
N TYR A 357 17.75 -29.70 -4.39
CA TYR A 357 17.36 -28.74 -5.43
C TYR A 357 15.94 -28.20 -5.20
N TRP A 358 14.99 -29.06 -4.88
CA TRP A 358 13.59 -28.66 -4.67
C TRP A 358 13.41 -27.84 -3.40
N GLU A 359 14.11 -28.19 -2.31
CA GLU A 359 14.11 -27.43 -1.06
C GLU A 359 14.69 -26.02 -1.25
N VAL A 360 15.86 -25.91 -1.90
CA VAL A 360 16.49 -24.61 -2.16
C VAL A 360 15.63 -23.80 -3.14
N ASN A 361 15.09 -24.42 -4.20
CA ASN A 361 14.21 -23.73 -5.15
C ASN A 361 12.91 -23.23 -4.47
N ALA A 362 12.30 -24.00 -3.57
CA ALA A 362 11.13 -23.59 -2.79
C ALA A 362 11.45 -22.42 -1.85
N SER A 363 12.59 -22.48 -1.14
CA SER A 363 13.07 -21.39 -0.28
C SER A 363 13.37 -20.09 -1.05
N GLN A 364 13.63 -20.21 -2.35
CA GLN A 364 13.91 -19.10 -3.26
C GLN A 364 12.71 -18.74 -4.14
N HIS A 365 11.48 -19.07 -3.70
CA HIS A 365 10.23 -18.77 -4.41
C HIS A 365 10.20 -19.22 -5.87
N ASN A 366 10.71 -20.43 -6.15
CA ASN A 366 10.79 -21.02 -7.49
C ASN A 366 11.70 -20.27 -8.50
N ARG A 367 12.58 -19.39 -8.00
CA ARG A 367 13.48 -18.58 -8.83
C ARG A 367 14.46 -19.41 -9.67
N TYR A 368 14.93 -20.55 -9.16
CA TYR A 368 15.92 -21.36 -9.89
C TYR A 368 15.26 -22.05 -11.09
N ASN A 369 14.05 -22.59 -10.90
CA ASN A 369 13.26 -23.16 -11.98
C ASN A 369 12.90 -22.12 -13.06
N ALA A 370 12.49 -20.91 -12.65
CA ALA A 370 12.20 -19.82 -13.59
C ALA A 370 13.44 -19.40 -14.40
N ALA A 371 14.59 -19.25 -13.74
CA ALA A 371 15.85 -18.89 -14.38
C ALA A 371 16.32 -19.98 -15.36
N ILE A 372 16.29 -21.26 -14.95
CA ILE A 372 16.67 -22.41 -15.80
C ILE A 372 15.79 -22.49 -17.05
N THR A 373 14.48 -22.31 -16.89
CA THR A 373 13.54 -22.34 -18.02
C THR A 373 13.87 -21.27 -19.06
N LYS A 374 14.18 -20.05 -18.59
CA LYS A 374 14.61 -18.94 -19.47
C LYS A 374 15.99 -19.18 -20.08
N TYR A 375 16.91 -19.82 -19.36
CA TYR A 375 18.24 -20.15 -19.89
C TYR A 375 18.19 -21.21 -21.00
N LEU A 376 17.36 -22.24 -20.85
CA LEU A 376 17.14 -23.23 -21.91
C LEU A 376 16.47 -22.64 -23.15
N LEU A 377 15.57 -21.66 -22.96
CA LEU A 377 14.95 -20.90 -24.05
C LEU A 377 15.98 -20.01 -24.79
N TYR A 378 16.91 -19.39 -24.05
CA TYR A 378 18.02 -18.64 -24.64
C TYR A 378 18.87 -19.54 -25.54
N LEU A 379 19.27 -20.72 -25.06
CA LEU A 379 20.04 -21.69 -25.86
C LEU A 379 19.26 -22.15 -27.11
N GLN A 380 17.93 -22.33 -27.02
CA GLN A 380 17.08 -22.61 -28.19
C GLN A 380 17.07 -21.48 -29.23
N SER A 381 17.19 -20.23 -28.81
CA SER A 381 17.20 -19.07 -29.71
C SER A 381 18.57 -18.83 -30.34
N SER A 382 19.66 -19.16 -29.63
CA SER A 382 21.04 -19.05 -30.14
C SER A 382 21.36 -20.10 -31.20
N ASP A 383 20.84 -21.33 -31.07
CA ASP A 383 21.00 -22.41 -32.08
C ASP A 383 20.41 -22.05 -33.46
N ARG A 384 19.53 -21.04 -33.54
CA ARG A 384 18.95 -20.56 -34.81
C ARG A 384 19.76 -19.47 -35.52
N GLN A 385 20.73 -18.85 -34.83
CA GLN A 385 21.48 -17.70 -35.37
C GLN A 385 22.86 -18.05 -35.94
N GLU A 386 23.35 -19.28 -35.76
CA GLU A 386 24.65 -19.71 -36.32
C GLU A 386 24.61 -20.13 -37.80
N THR A 387 23.43 -20.22 -38.43
CA THR A 387 23.29 -20.63 -39.85
C THR A 387 23.23 -19.49 -40.87
N THR A 388 23.34 -18.22 -40.48
CA THR A 388 23.31 -17.09 -41.44
C THR A 388 24.30 -15.99 -41.09
N ALA A 389 25.59 -16.27 -41.26
CA ALA A 389 26.62 -15.25 -41.34
C ALA A 389 27.55 -15.56 -42.52
N CYS A 390 27.25 -14.98 -43.70
CA CYS A 390 28.26 -14.65 -44.71
C CYS A 390 27.69 -13.70 -45.76
N VAL A 391 28.56 -12.79 -46.22
CA VAL A 391 28.43 -11.80 -47.29
C VAL A 391 27.89 -10.42 -46.88
N ALA A 392 28.83 -9.60 -46.38
CA ALA A 392 28.77 -8.15 -46.53
C ALA A 392 29.02 -7.77 -47.99
N SER A 393 28.23 -6.86 -48.56
CA SER A 393 28.69 -5.90 -49.57
C SER A 393 27.69 -4.77 -49.81
N LYS A 394 28.28 -3.59 -50.01
CA LYS A 394 27.72 -2.28 -50.36
C LYS A 394 26.62 -2.35 -51.43
N ASN A 395 25.56 -1.54 -51.29
CA ASN A 395 25.24 -0.45 -52.24
C ASN A 395 23.90 0.24 -51.91
N LYS A 396 23.95 1.59 -51.94
CA LYS A 396 22.95 2.58 -52.40
C LYS A 396 21.46 2.24 -52.26
N GLU A 397 20.78 2.99 -51.40
CA GLU A 397 19.34 3.26 -51.50
C GLU A 397 19.01 3.89 -52.88
N PRO A 398 17.98 3.39 -53.59
CA PRO A 398 17.30 4.15 -54.62
C PRO A 398 16.04 4.83 -54.06
N GLU A 399 15.82 6.07 -54.51
CA GLU A 399 14.60 6.85 -54.36
C GLU A 399 13.36 6.06 -54.80
N GLN A 400 12.32 6.00 -53.96
CA GLN A 400 10.96 5.57 -54.36
C GLN A 400 9.89 6.43 -53.65
N GLN A 401 8.87 6.77 -54.44
CA GLN A 401 7.79 7.74 -54.17
C GLN A 401 7.10 7.59 -52.81
N GLY A 402 6.97 8.71 -52.09
CA GLY A 402 6.34 8.79 -50.77
C GLY A 402 4.87 8.40 -50.76
N THR A 403 4.50 7.59 -49.78
CA THR A 403 3.12 7.18 -49.44
C THR A 403 2.31 8.37 -48.91
N ASP A 404 0.97 8.30 -48.88
CA ASP A 404 0.12 9.34 -48.27
C ASP A 404 0.48 9.61 -46.79
N PHE A 405 1.01 8.60 -46.11
CA PHE A 405 1.58 8.75 -44.76
C PHE A 405 2.84 9.60 -44.75
N ASP A 406 3.71 9.47 -45.75
CA ASP A 406 4.91 10.32 -45.90
C ASP A 406 4.53 11.77 -46.22
N ARG A 407 3.45 11.96 -47.00
CA ARG A 407 2.90 13.30 -47.27
C ARG A 407 2.31 13.98 -46.04
N PHE A 408 1.66 13.19 -45.17
CA PHE A 408 1.02 13.70 -43.95
C PHE A 408 2.01 14.38 -42.99
N PHE A 409 3.27 13.94 -43.01
CA PHE A 409 4.36 14.44 -42.17
C PHE A 409 5.41 15.28 -42.94
N GLU A 410 5.04 15.88 -44.08
CA GLU A 410 5.94 16.68 -44.95
C GLU A 410 6.64 17.87 -44.27
N ASP A 411 6.07 18.39 -43.20
CA ASP A 411 6.63 19.54 -42.48
C ASP A 411 7.79 19.08 -41.58
N GLU A 412 8.97 19.73 -41.70
CA GLU A 412 10.18 19.43 -40.93
C GLU A 412 9.96 19.39 -39.41
N LYS A 413 8.93 20.09 -38.91
CA LYS A 413 8.59 20.04 -37.48
C LYS A 413 8.13 18.66 -37.03
N TYR A 414 7.67 17.77 -37.92
CA TYR A 414 7.18 16.44 -37.60
C TYR A 414 8.22 15.31 -37.73
N ASP A 415 9.43 15.63 -38.17
CA ASP A 415 10.45 14.64 -38.54
C ASP A 415 10.83 13.67 -37.41
N LEU A 416 10.92 14.18 -36.18
CA LEU A 416 11.24 13.38 -35.00
C LEU A 416 10.11 12.40 -34.65
N LEU A 417 8.85 12.84 -34.78
CA LEU A 417 7.68 12.00 -34.57
C LEU A 417 7.57 10.93 -35.64
N TYR A 418 7.70 11.32 -36.90
CA TYR A 418 7.59 10.43 -38.04
C TYR A 418 8.65 9.31 -38.01
N LYS A 419 9.91 9.63 -37.67
CA LYS A 419 10.99 8.63 -37.53
C LYS A 419 10.72 7.64 -36.41
N GLU A 420 10.23 8.10 -35.26
CA GLU A 420 9.94 7.21 -34.13
C GLU A 420 8.66 6.38 -34.36
N LEU A 421 7.66 6.91 -35.07
CA LEU A 421 6.47 6.16 -35.51
C LEU A 421 6.83 5.02 -36.46
N LYS A 422 7.64 5.30 -37.50
CA LYS A 422 8.14 4.25 -38.42
C LYS A 422 8.95 3.18 -37.69
N LYS A 423 9.79 3.57 -36.73
CA LYS A 423 10.58 2.63 -35.89
C LYS A 423 9.70 1.72 -35.01
N LYS A 424 8.48 2.15 -34.69
CA LYS A 424 7.48 1.37 -33.96
C LYS A 424 6.52 0.60 -34.86
N GLY A 425 6.73 0.62 -36.17
CA GLY A 425 5.93 -0.11 -37.15
C GLY A 425 4.64 0.60 -37.55
N ILE A 426 4.42 1.85 -37.14
CA ILE A 426 3.25 2.64 -37.53
C ILE A 426 3.57 3.31 -38.86
N THR A 427 2.89 2.87 -39.92
CA THR A 427 3.20 3.31 -41.29
C THR A 427 1.98 3.74 -42.10
N THR A 428 0.77 3.65 -41.52
CA THR A 428 -0.49 4.07 -42.14
C THR A 428 -1.24 5.10 -41.28
N LEU A 429 -2.14 5.89 -41.91
CA LEU A 429 -2.94 6.90 -41.20
C LEU A 429 -4.02 6.27 -40.31
N GLU A 430 -4.48 5.06 -40.65
CA GLU A 430 -5.44 4.29 -39.86
C GLU A 430 -4.83 3.82 -38.53
N GLU A 431 -3.60 3.28 -38.57
CA GLU A 431 -2.84 2.92 -37.37
C GLU A 431 -2.52 4.15 -36.51
N LEU A 432 -2.34 5.32 -37.13
CA LEU A 432 -2.08 6.57 -36.42
C LEU A 432 -3.30 7.06 -35.62
N ASN A 433 -4.52 6.79 -36.08
CA ASN A 433 -5.76 7.23 -35.41
C ASN A 433 -5.99 6.51 -34.08
N GLU A 434 -5.51 5.28 -33.98
CA GLU A 434 -5.55 4.47 -32.75
C GLU A 434 -4.47 4.86 -31.73
N VAL A 435 -3.52 5.73 -32.12
CA VAL A 435 -2.39 6.13 -31.27
C VAL A 435 -2.64 7.50 -30.64
N ASN A 436 -2.58 7.56 -29.31
CA ASN A 436 -2.58 8.84 -28.60
C ASN A 436 -1.26 9.59 -28.83
N LEU A 437 -1.23 10.48 -29.82
CA LEU A 437 -0.04 11.23 -30.25
C LEU A 437 0.63 12.00 -29.09
N TRP A 438 -0.16 12.58 -28.19
CA TRP A 438 0.37 13.29 -27.02
C TRP A 438 1.15 12.34 -26.10
N SER A 439 0.54 11.21 -25.75
CA SER A 439 1.12 10.21 -24.86
C SER A 439 2.31 9.51 -25.51
N PHE A 440 2.24 9.27 -26.82
CA PHE A 440 3.33 8.71 -27.61
C PHE A 440 4.55 9.65 -27.62
N MET A 441 4.36 10.93 -27.95
CA MET A 441 5.43 11.93 -27.88
C MET A 441 5.99 12.10 -26.47
N ASN A 442 5.14 11.97 -25.44
CA ASN A 442 5.58 12.07 -24.05
C ASN A 442 6.44 10.86 -23.63
N LEU A 443 5.99 9.65 -23.96
CA LEU A 443 6.68 8.40 -23.67
C LEU A 443 8.05 8.34 -24.34
N HIS A 444 8.12 8.80 -25.59
CA HIS A 444 9.36 8.83 -26.39
C HIS A 444 10.17 10.12 -26.23
N GLN A 445 9.77 11.01 -25.31
CA GLN A 445 10.43 12.29 -25.03
C GLN A 445 10.65 13.19 -26.25
N LEU A 446 9.74 13.13 -27.23
CA LEU A 446 9.82 13.91 -28.47
C LEU A 446 9.29 15.32 -28.24
N TYR A 447 10.04 16.36 -28.62
CA TYR A 447 9.70 17.78 -28.45
C TYR A 447 9.51 18.27 -27.00
N SER A 448 9.45 19.60 -26.82
CA SER A 448 9.07 20.23 -25.56
C SER A 448 7.55 20.19 -25.31
N ILE A 449 7.10 20.39 -24.07
CA ILE A 449 5.69 20.28 -23.68
C ILE A 449 4.77 21.20 -24.50
N GLN A 450 5.18 22.46 -24.74
CA GLN A 450 4.40 23.40 -25.55
C GLN A 450 4.36 22.98 -27.03
N GLN A 451 5.46 22.44 -27.55
CA GLN A 451 5.51 21.93 -28.93
C GLN A 451 4.67 20.67 -29.10
N ARG A 452 4.64 19.75 -28.12
CA ARG A 452 3.77 18.57 -28.13
C ARG A 452 2.29 18.96 -28.24
N LEU A 453 1.88 20.04 -27.56
CA LEU A 453 0.52 20.56 -27.64
C LEU A 453 0.18 21.12 -29.00
N ALA A 454 1.05 21.97 -29.52
CA ALA A 454 0.85 22.53 -30.85
C ALA A 454 0.78 21.41 -31.90
N ILE A 455 1.74 20.47 -31.87
CA ILE A 455 1.86 19.35 -32.83
C ILE A 455 0.69 18.38 -32.71
N SER A 456 0.31 17.94 -31.50
CA SER A 456 -0.80 17.00 -31.33
C SER A 456 -2.12 17.63 -31.79
N THR A 457 -2.34 18.90 -31.48
CA THR A 457 -3.58 19.60 -31.83
C THR A 457 -3.67 19.81 -33.34
N GLU A 458 -2.56 20.17 -33.99
CA GLU A 458 -2.49 20.37 -35.45
C GLU A 458 -2.69 19.05 -36.21
N LEU A 459 -1.99 17.97 -35.83
CA LEU A 459 -2.12 16.66 -36.49
C LEU A 459 -3.50 16.03 -36.28
N THR A 460 -4.08 16.17 -35.07
CA THR A 460 -5.45 15.69 -34.80
C THR A 460 -6.48 16.47 -35.61
N ALA A 461 -6.27 17.78 -35.83
CA ALA A 461 -7.13 18.57 -36.71
C ALA A 461 -6.99 18.17 -38.19
N LYS A 462 -5.77 17.85 -38.65
CA LYS A 462 -5.54 17.32 -40.00
C LYS A 462 -6.19 15.94 -40.20
N LEU A 463 -6.09 15.03 -39.25
CA LEU A 463 -6.76 13.71 -39.27
C LEU A 463 -8.29 13.87 -39.40
N ARG A 464 -8.90 14.73 -38.58
CA ARG A 464 -10.36 14.98 -38.63
C ARG A 464 -10.85 15.64 -39.92
N ASN A 465 -9.99 16.39 -40.61
CA ASN A 465 -10.35 16.98 -41.90
C ASN A 465 -10.21 15.97 -43.04
N ALA A 466 -9.26 15.02 -42.95
CA ALA A 466 -9.13 13.92 -43.91
C ALA A 466 -10.29 12.90 -43.80
N GLU A 467 -10.83 12.68 -42.60
CA GLU A 467 -12.02 11.83 -42.38
C GLU A 467 -13.31 12.44 -42.95
N LYS A 468 -13.40 13.78 -43.06
CA LYS A 468 -14.59 14.47 -43.57
C LYS A 468 -14.80 14.37 -45.09
N GLU A 469 -13.80 13.91 -45.84
CA GLU A 469 -13.94 13.69 -47.29
C GLU A 469 -14.43 12.27 -47.66
N ASN A 470 -14.52 11.34 -46.68
CA ASN A 470 -14.90 9.94 -46.94
C ASN A 470 -16.29 9.50 -46.44
N ASP A 471 -17.02 10.32 -45.68
CA ASP A 471 -18.28 9.92 -45.03
C ASP A 471 -19.53 10.69 -45.52
N GLU A 472 -19.67 10.88 -46.84
CA GLU A 472 -20.95 11.20 -47.48
C GLU A 472 -21.67 9.92 -47.98
N GLN A 473 -21.95 8.92 -47.13
CA GLN A 473 -23.00 7.94 -47.45
C GLN A 473 -23.49 7.14 -46.24
N ASN A 474 -24.79 7.31 -45.93
CA ASN A 474 -25.68 6.38 -45.23
C ASN A 474 -25.32 5.88 -43.82
N THR A 475 -25.97 6.42 -42.78
CA THR A 475 -26.78 5.67 -41.80
C THR A 475 -27.46 6.63 -40.81
N SER A 476 -28.61 6.22 -40.26
CA SER A 476 -29.50 7.02 -39.40
C SER A 476 -28.75 7.84 -38.35
N VAL A 477 -29.04 9.15 -38.30
CA VAL A 477 -28.34 10.13 -37.46
C VAL A 477 -29.22 10.52 -36.28
N TYR A 478 -28.80 10.17 -35.07
CA TYR A 478 -29.37 10.71 -33.83
C TYR A 478 -28.78 12.08 -33.57
N GLU A 479 -29.61 13.07 -33.27
CA GLU A 479 -29.19 14.45 -33.02
C GLU A 479 -29.62 14.92 -31.63
N ILE A 480 -28.66 15.36 -30.82
CA ILE A 480 -28.91 16.06 -29.54
C ILE A 480 -28.69 17.56 -29.78
N HIS A 481 -29.70 18.36 -29.49
CA HIS A 481 -29.66 19.82 -29.65
C HIS A 481 -29.54 20.46 -28.27
N TYR A 482 -28.41 21.14 -28.03
CA TYR A 482 -28.16 21.83 -26.76
C TYR A 482 -27.29 23.07 -26.97
N ASN A 483 -27.78 24.22 -26.50
CA ASN A 483 -27.07 25.51 -26.50
C ASN A 483 -26.57 25.93 -27.90
N GLY A 484 -27.43 25.78 -28.91
CA GLY A 484 -27.13 26.09 -30.31
C GLY A 484 -26.19 25.09 -31.01
N GLY A 485 -25.70 24.06 -30.31
CA GLY A 485 -24.89 22.97 -30.87
C GLY A 485 -25.74 21.74 -31.20
N VAL A 486 -25.41 21.08 -32.31
CA VAL A 486 -26.01 19.80 -32.74
C VAL A 486 -24.96 18.70 -32.61
N TYR A 487 -25.20 17.73 -31.75
CA TYR A 487 -24.32 16.59 -31.51
C TYR A 487 -24.90 15.35 -32.16
N LYS A 488 -24.13 14.74 -33.07
CA LYS A 488 -24.60 13.66 -33.95
C LYS A 488 -23.96 12.33 -33.59
N GLY A 489 -24.69 11.24 -33.74
CA GLY A 489 -24.16 9.89 -33.59
C GLY A 489 -24.98 8.84 -34.33
N THR A 490 -24.34 7.71 -34.65
CA THR A 490 -24.98 6.55 -35.29
C THR A 490 -25.80 5.69 -34.32
N SER A 491 -25.74 5.99 -33.01
CA SER A 491 -26.60 5.44 -31.96
C SER A 491 -26.87 6.52 -30.90
N PRO A 492 -27.90 6.37 -30.03
CA PRO A 492 -28.16 7.31 -28.95
C PRO A 492 -26.94 7.48 -28.03
N SER A 493 -26.27 6.39 -27.68
CA SER A 493 -25.04 6.40 -26.87
C SER A 493 -23.90 7.18 -27.52
N LYS A 494 -23.72 7.07 -28.85
CA LYS A 494 -22.68 7.82 -29.58
C LYS A 494 -22.99 9.31 -29.67
N ALA A 495 -24.25 9.68 -29.90
CA ALA A 495 -24.68 11.08 -29.84
C ALA A 495 -24.45 11.65 -28.43
N PHE A 496 -24.73 10.85 -27.40
CA PHE A 496 -24.53 11.21 -26.00
C PHE A 496 -23.04 11.41 -25.64
N VAL A 497 -22.12 10.55 -26.13
CA VAL A 497 -20.67 10.75 -25.97
C VAL A 497 -20.22 12.09 -26.60
N ALA A 498 -20.74 12.44 -27.78
CA ALA A 498 -20.43 13.71 -28.43
C ALA A 498 -20.92 14.91 -27.58
N PHE A 499 -22.12 14.81 -27.01
CA PHE A 499 -22.65 15.81 -26.06
C PHE A 499 -21.78 15.93 -24.79
N LEU A 500 -21.45 14.80 -24.14
CA LEU A 500 -20.64 14.80 -22.91
C LEU A 500 -19.22 15.32 -23.13
N THR A 501 -18.65 15.11 -24.33
CA THR A 501 -17.36 15.69 -24.72
C THR A 501 -17.44 17.22 -24.76
N ALA A 502 -18.55 17.78 -25.25
CA ALA A 502 -18.76 19.22 -25.28
C ALA A 502 -19.00 19.80 -23.88
N VAL A 503 -19.81 19.13 -23.04
CA VAL A 503 -20.09 19.56 -21.67
C VAL A 503 -18.84 19.50 -20.80
N SER A 504 -18.06 18.42 -20.88
CA SER A 504 -16.81 18.25 -20.13
C SER A 504 -15.74 19.28 -20.54
N THR A 505 -15.67 19.64 -21.81
CA THR A 505 -14.78 20.71 -22.29
C THR A 505 -15.23 22.09 -21.78
N ARG A 506 -16.54 22.34 -21.73
CA ARG A 506 -17.10 23.63 -21.30
C ARG A 506 -17.11 23.81 -19.78
N TYR A 507 -17.32 22.74 -19.01
CA TYR A 507 -17.41 22.76 -17.55
C TYR A 507 -16.51 21.69 -16.89
N PRO A 508 -15.17 21.72 -17.10
CA PRO A 508 -14.26 20.62 -16.76
C PRO A 508 -14.14 20.29 -15.27
N LEU A 509 -14.34 21.26 -14.38
CA LEU A 509 -14.30 21.04 -12.92
C LEU A 509 -15.62 20.45 -12.42
N LYS A 510 -16.76 20.98 -12.88
CA LYS A 510 -18.09 20.47 -12.53
C LYS A 510 -18.31 19.07 -13.10
N PHE A 511 -17.90 18.83 -14.34
CA PHE A 511 -18.02 17.51 -14.96
C PHE A 511 -17.23 16.42 -14.20
N ARG A 512 -16.05 16.75 -13.66
CA ARG A 512 -15.28 15.82 -12.81
C ARG A 512 -16.03 15.43 -11.54
N THR A 513 -16.90 16.28 -11.02
CA THR A 513 -17.75 15.93 -9.86
C THR A 513 -18.86 14.94 -10.20
N LEU A 514 -19.10 14.64 -11.48
CA LEU A 514 -20.10 13.66 -11.94
C LEU A 514 -19.53 12.24 -12.10
N LEU A 515 -18.20 12.09 -12.05
CA LEU A 515 -17.55 10.79 -12.20
C LEU A 515 -17.90 9.87 -11.02
N ASN A 516 -18.34 8.65 -11.32
CA ASN A 516 -18.78 7.64 -10.34
C ASN A 516 -19.93 8.09 -9.44
N VAL A 517 -20.69 9.10 -9.85
CA VAL A 517 -21.86 9.56 -9.10
C VAL A 517 -23.09 8.76 -9.53
N TYR A 518 -23.80 8.26 -8.52
CA TYR A 518 -25.07 7.59 -8.70
C TYR A 518 -26.17 8.58 -9.11
N ASN A 519 -26.83 8.31 -10.24
CA ASN A 519 -28.04 9.02 -10.63
C ASN A 519 -29.26 8.30 -10.02
N PRO A 520 -29.98 8.89 -9.05
CA PRO A 520 -31.15 8.26 -8.45
C PRO A 520 -32.34 8.16 -9.41
N GLU A 521 -32.39 8.96 -10.48
CA GLU A 521 -33.48 8.92 -11.47
C GLU A 521 -33.31 7.75 -12.46
N SER A 522 -32.07 7.44 -12.87
CA SER A 522 -31.76 6.29 -13.72
C SER A 522 -31.26 5.04 -12.97
N GLN A 523 -31.19 5.11 -11.64
CA GLN A 523 -30.72 4.06 -10.73
C GLN A 523 -29.33 3.49 -11.09
N LYS A 524 -28.47 4.28 -11.75
CA LYS A 524 -27.15 3.84 -12.21
C LYS A 524 -26.09 4.94 -12.19
N ILE A 525 -24.83 4.53 -12.36
CA ILE A 525 -23.71 5.45 -12.57
C ILE A 525 -23.64 5.79 -14.06
N VAL A 526 -23.94 7.04 -14.41
CA VAL A 526 -24.04 7.51 -15.80
C VAL A 526 -22.66 7.68 -16.46
N VAL A 527 -21.68 8.17 -15.71
CA VAL A 527 -20.30 8.40 -16.19
C VAL A 527 -19.33 7.78 -15.18
N SER A 528 -18.66 6.70 -15.58
CA SER A 528 -17.74 5.94 -14.72
C SER A 528 -16.29 6.34 -14.95
N GLN A 529 -15.48 6.39 -13.89
CA GLN A 529 -14.03 6.64 -13.99
C GLN A 529 -13.24 5.39 -14.40
N TYR A 530 -13.81 4.20 -14.16
CA TYR A 530 -13.17 2.92 -14.38
C TYR A 530 -13.95 2.11 -15.41
N ASP A 531 -13.23 1.29 -16.17
CA ASP A 531 -13.82 0.33 -17.10
C ASP A 531 -14.25 -0.92 -16.32
N TYR A 532 -15.56 -1.08 -16.12
CA TYR A 532 -16.14 -2.22 -15.42
C TYR A 532 -16.69 -3.29 -16.38
N GLY A 533 -16.38 -3.25 -17.69
CA GLY A 533 -16.72 -4.34 -18.62
C GLY A 533 -16.77 -3.97 -20.11
N ASN A 534 -16.80 -5.00 -20.97
CA ASN A 534 -16.62 -4.92 -22.44
C ASN A 534 -17.70 -4.16 -23.25
N THR A 535 -18.70 -3.52 -22.61
CA THR A 535 -19.82 -2.82 -23.28
C THR A 535 -19.89 -1.32 -22.92
N LYS A 536 -18.72 -0.67 -22.82
CA LYS A 536 -18.62 0.76 -22.47
C LYS A 536 -17.99 1.58 -23.59
N LEU A 537 -18.57 2.75 -23.87
CA LEU A 537 -18.01 3.78 -24.75
C LEU A 537 -17.08 4.71 -23.96
N ARG A 538 -15.90 4.96 -24.51
CA ARG A 538 -14.84 5.75 -23.87
C ARG A 538 -14.97 7.24 -24.20
N LEU A 539 -14.89 8.09 -23.19
CA LEU A 539 -14.85 9.56 -23.25
C LEU A 539 -13.42 10.04 -22.99
N MET A 540 -12.87 10.91 -23.85
CA MET A 540 -11.43 11.25 -23.84
C MET A 540 -11.03 12.45 -22.97
N ASN A 541 -11.96 13.09 -22.26
CA ASN A 541 -11.64 14.27 -21.44
C ASN A 541 -12.75 14.61 -20.42
N PRO A 542 -12.66 14.24 -19.13
CA PRO A 542 -11.69 13.31 -18.54
C PRO A 542 -11.87 11.88 -19.08
N GLU A 543 -10.85 11.03 -18.92
CA GLU A 543 -10.97 9.61 -19.22
C GLU A 543 -12.10 8.99 -18.39
N ALA A 544 -13.17 8.59 -19.07
CA ALA A 544 -14.39 8.07 -18.45
C ALA A 544 -15.14 7.13 -19.40
N TYR A 545 -16.09 6.39 -18.86
CA TYR A 545 -16.79 5.27 -19.52
C TYR A 545 -18.31 5.39 -19.35
N ILE A 546 -19.05 5.20 -20.44
CA ILE A 546 -20.52 5.27 -20.52
C ILE A 546 -21.06 3.98 -21.13
N ASP A 547 -22.29 3.56 -20.80
CA ASP A 547 -22.91 2.37 -21.43
C ASP A 547 -23.01 2.51 -22.96
N SER A 548 -22.70 1.42 -23.68
CA SER A 548 -22.78 1.38 -25.15
C SER A 548 -24.21 1.22 -25.69
N ASP A 549 -25.14 0.76 -24.86
CA ASP A 549 -26.50 0.31 -25.18
C ASP A 549 -27.60 1.18 -24.54
N LEU A 550 -27.42 2.51 -24.51
CA LEU A 550 -28.42 3.44 -23.99
C LEU A 550 -29.63 3.59 -24.92
N SER A 551 -30.84 3.52 -24.37
CA SER A 551 -32.08 3.90 -25.07
C SER A 551 -32.21 5.42 -25.20
N LEU A 552 -33.04 5.89 -26.14
CA LEU A 552 -33.31 7.32 -26.34
C LEU A 552 -33.87 7.98 -25.07
N GLU A 553 -34.79 7.29 -24.39
CA GLU A 553 -35.40 7.72 -23.13
C GLU A 553 -34.35 7.84 -22.02
N GLN A 554 -33.42 6.89 -21.96
CA GLN A 554 -32.34 6.89 -20.97
C GLN A 554 -31.38 8.06 -21.18
N VAL A 555 -31.02 8.33 -22.44
CA VAL A 555 -30.19 9.49 -22.81
C VAL A 555 -30.89 10.79 -22.43
N GLN A 556 -32.19 10.92 -22.66
CA GLN A 556 -32.95 12.13 -22.28
C GLN A 556 -32.97 12.37 -20.76
N GLN A 557 -33.16 11.32 -19.96
CA GLN A 557 -33.12 11.40 -18.49
C GLN A 557 -31.73 11.77 -17.98
N ASP A 558 -30.70 11.11 -18.50
CA ASP A 558 -29.32 11.35 -18.08
C ASP A 558 -28.83 12.75 -18.49
N ILE A 559 -29.26 13.29 -19.64
CA ILE A 559 -29.01 14.68 -20.05
C ILE A 559 -29.65 15.67 -19.05
N ALA A 560 -30.93 15.48 -18.68
CA ALA A 560 -31.62 16.35 -17.73
C ALA A 560 -30.87 16.42 -16.39
N TRP A 561 -30.45 15.26 -15.89
CA TRP A 561 -29.72 15.15 -14.63
C TRP A 561 -28.34 15.83 -14.68
N ILE A 562 -27.59 15.64 -15.77
CA ILE A 562 -26.26 16.25 -15.96
C ILE A 562 -26.38 17.77 -16.07
N ILE A 563 -27.38 18.29 -16.79
CA ILE A 563 -27.61 19.74 -16.93
C ILE A 563 -27.94 20.37 -15.57
N LYS A 564 -28.82 19.73 -14.78
CA LYS A 564 -29.21 20.19 -13.43
C LYS A 564 -28.02 20.31 -12.49
N ARG A 565 -27.07 19.36 -12.53
CA ARG A 565 -25.85 19.39 -11.68
C ARG A 565 -24.74 20.30 -12.21
N CYS A 566 -24.70 20.57 -13.50
CA CYS A 566 -23.73 21.51 -14.06
C CYS A 566 -24.13 22.99 -13.84
N ASP A 567 -25.32 23.24 -13.27
CA ASP A 567 -25.85 24.56 -12.89
C ASP A 567 -25.93 25.51 -14.09
N VAL A 568 -26.64 25.04 -15.13
CA VAL A 568 -26.95 25.82 -16.34
C VAL A 568 -28.46 26.08 -16.35
N LEU A 569 -28.86 27.33 -16.59
CA LEU A 569 -30.27 27.76 -16.72
C LEU A 569 -31.07 26.74 -17.57
N PRO A 570 -32.30 26.38 -17.16
CA PRO A 570 -33.14 25.47 -17.93
C PRO A 570 -33.51 26.16 -19.25
N GLN A 571 -32.80 25.81 -20.31
CA GLN A 571 -33.16 26.14 -21.68
C GLN A 571 -33.32 24.83 -22.45
N ASP A 572 -34.34 24.81 -23.29
CA ASP A 572 -34.86 23.63 -23.99
C ASP A 572 -33.74 22.83 -24.67
N TYR A 573 -33.65 21.55 -24.32
CA TYR A 573 -32.89 20.57 -25.08
C TYR A 573 -33.89 19.66 -25.82
N SER A 574 -33.56 19.27 -27.05
CA SER A 574 -34.33 18.28 -27.79
C SER A 574 -33.42 17.14 -28.25
N VAL A 575 -33.97 15.93 -28.27
CA VAL A 575 -33.30 14.77 -28.83
C VAL A 575 -34.21 14.26 -29.94
N GLU A 576 -33.74 14.35 -31.18
CA GLU A 576 -34.52 14.00 -32.37
C GLU A 576 -33.89 12.79 -33.09
N GLU A 577 -34.74 11.85 -33.48
CA GLU A 577 -34.41 10.82 -34.47
C GLU A 577 -34.89 11.29 -35.84
N LYS A 578 -33.97 11.59 -36.76
CA LYS A 578 -34.33 12.00 -38.13
C LYS A 578 -34.39 10.81 -39.07
N THR A 579 -35.56 10.19 -39.19
CA THR A 579 -35.90 9.36 -40.35
C THR A 579 -36.42 10.23 -41.49
N LYS A 580 -35.75 10.23 -42.65
CA LYS A 580 -36.31 10.87 -43.86
C LYS A 580 -37.54 10.09 -44.32
N SER A 581 -38.72 10.68 -44.15
CA SER A 581 -40.00 10.25 -44.71
C SER A 581 -40.18 10.73 -46.15
N VAL A 582 -40.65 9.84 -47.03
CA VAL A 582 -41.23 10.16 -48.34
C VAL A 582 -42.75 9.95 -48.22
N GLU A 583 -43.54 10.93 -48.69
CA GLU A 583 -45.01 10.96 -48.58
C GLU A 583 -45.76 9.96 -49.49
N MET A 584 -46.68 9.22 -48.86
CA MET A 584 -48.05 8.75 -49.17
C MET A 584 -48.61 8.75 -50.62
N PRO A 585 -49.51 7.80 -50.96
CA PRO A 585 -50.95 8.02 -50.70
C PRO A 585 -51.74 6.81 -50.15
N GLN A 586 -52.71 7.14 -49.29
CA GLN A 586 -53.77 6.27 -48.74
C GLN A 586 -54.63 5.58 -49.82
N ARG A 587 -55.00 4.31 -49.56
CA ARG A 587 -56.33 3.76 -49.86
C ARG A 587 -56.89 2.95 -48.69
N LYS A 588 -58.21 3.08 -48.54
CA LYS A 588 -59.10 2.77 -47.41
C LYS A 588 -59.48 1.26 -47.30
N PRO A 589 -60.23 0.86 -46.25
CA PRO A 589 -60.11 -0.40 -45.50
C PRO A 589 -61.13 -1.46 -45.94
N THR A 590 -60.95 -2.73 -45.51
CA THR A 590 -62.07 -3.61 -45.12
C THR A 590 -61.61 -4.90 -44.43
N ASP A 591 -62.18 -5.13 -43.24
CA ASP A 591 -62.71 -6.38 -42.68
C ASP A 591 -61.97 -7.71 -42.88
N ARG A 592 -61.59 -8.34 -41.75
CA ARG A 592 -62.45 -9.38 -41.15
C ARG A 592 -61.99 -9.80 -39.75
N LEU A 593 -62.93 -9.61 -38.82
CA LEU A 593 -63.04 -10.34 -37.56
C LEU A 593 -63.04 -11.85 -37.77
N THR A 594 -62.35 -12.56 -36.88
CA THR A 594 -62.84 -13.67 -36.03
C THR A 594 -61.60 -14.33 -35.41
N LYS A 595 -61.58 -14.87 -34.20
CA LYS A 595 -62.33 -14.78 -32.94
C LYS A 595 -61.74 -15.92 -32.10
N ASP A 596 -61.70 -15.74 -30.79
CA ASP A 596 -61.70 -16.80 -29.78
C ASP A 596 -60.42 -17.64 -29.64
N LEU A 597 -59.63 -17.32 -28.61
CA LEU A 597 -59.83 -17.97 -27.30
C LEU A 597 -59.02 -17.23 -26.21
N GLN A 598 -59.76 -16.57 -25.32
CA GLN A 598 -59.30 -16.22 -23.98
C GLN A 598 -59.12 -17.50 -23.16
N LYS A 599 -57.94 -17.69 -22.58
CA LYS A 599 -57.71 -18.46 -21.35
C LYS A 599 -56.60 -17.74 -20.60
N VAL A 600 -56.97 -16.83 -19.70
CA VAL A 600 -56.92 -17.01 -18.24
C VAL A 600 -55.52 -17.34 -17.74
N ALA A 601 -55.05 -16.44 -16.88
CA ALA A 601 -53.83 -16.45 -16.11
C ALA A 601 -53.44 -17.82 -15.54
N GLU A 602 -52.13 -18.10 -15.60
CA GLU A 602 -51.31 -18.67 -14.53
C GLU A 602 -49.84 -18.57 -14.97
N THR A 603 -48.99 -17.93 -14.18
CA THR A 603 -47.53 -18.10 -14.29
C THR A 603 -47.20 -19.56 -13.94
N PRO A 604 -46.17 -20.18 -14.52
CA PRO A 604 -44.92 -20.23 -13.77
C PRO A 604 -43.63 -20.23 -14.61
N ALA A 605 -42.55 -19.76 -13.96
CA ALA A 605 -41.15 -20.13 -14.11
C ALA A 605 -40.67 -20.65 -15.49
N THR A 606 -39.81 -19.88 -16.15
CA THR A 606 -39.04 -20.29 -17.33
C THR A 606 -38.18 -21.51 -16.98
N SER A 607 -38.65 -22.71 -17.30
CA SER A 607 -37.88 -23.94 -17.17
C SER A 607 -36.65 -23.86 -18.07
N ILE A 608 -35.46 -23.98 -17.50
CA ILE A 608 -34.23 -24.16 -18.27
C ILE A 608 -34.35 -25.46 -19.06
N SER A 609 -33.97 -25.41 -20.34
CA SER A 609 -33.98 -26.61 -21.18
C SER A 609 -33.06 -27.66 -20.56
N PRO A 610 -33.58 -28.85 -20.16
CA PRO A 610 -32.75 -29.93 -19.61
C PRO A 610 -31.67 -30.38 -20.60
N VAL A 611 -31.86 -30.13 -21.91
CA VAL A 611 -30.89 -30.40 -22.97
C VAL A 611 -29.62 -29.56 -22.81
N LEU A 612 -29.75 -28.26 -22.51
CA LEU A 612 -28.59 -27.37 -22.33
C LEU A 612 -27.80 -27.70 -21.06
N ARG A 613 -28.49 -28.24 -20.04
CA ARG A 613 -27.82 -28.71 -18.82
C ARG A 613 -26.99 -29.96 -19.10
N GLN A 614 -27.56 -30.94 -19.80
CA GLN A 614 -26.82 -32.15 -20.19
C GLN A 614 -25.63 -31.81 -21.09
N GLU A 615 -25.81 -30.91 -22.06
CA GLU A 615 -24.74 -30.48 -22.95
C GLU A 615 -23.59 -29.78 -22.20
N ALA A 616 -23.92 -29.04 -21.13
CA ALA A 616 -22.92 -28.44 -20.25
C ALA A 616 -22.14 -29.50 -19.46
N GLU A 617 -22.84 -30.48 -18.90
CA GLU A 617 -22.25 -31.60 -18.15
C GLU A 617 -21.33 -32.45 -19.05
N ASP A 618 -21.81 -32.85 -20.23
CA ASP A 618 -21.05 -33.64 -21.21
C ASP A 618 -19.78 -32.91 -21.67
N TYR A 619 -19.85 -31.59 -21.85
CA TYR A 619 -18.69 -30.79 -22.22
C TYR A 619 -17.65 -30.73 -21.08
N LEU A 620 -18.11 -30.51 -19.84
CA LEU A 620 -17.20 -30.48 -18.70
C LEU A 620 -16.58 -31.84 -18.39
N LEU A 621 -17.31 -32.93 -18.65
CA LEU A 621 -16.78 -34.29 -18.57
C LEU A 621 -15.68 -34.53 -19.63
N GLN A 622 -15.81 -33.96 -20.83
CA GLN A 622 -14.75 -33.99 -21.86
C GLN A 622 -13.53 -33.14 -21.49
N CYS A 623 -13.73 -32.05 -20.73
CA CYS A 623 -12.63 -31.23 -20.23
C CYS A 623 -11.85 -31.90 -19.09
N ASP A 624 -12.43 -32.90 -18.42
CA ASP A 624 -11.78 -33.69 -17.37
C ASP A 624 -11.19 -32.77 -16.26
N LEU A 625 -10.13 -33.20 -15.57
CA LEU A 625 -9.42 -32.42 -14.54
C LEU A 625 -8.82 -31.08 -15.02
N THR A 626 -8.84 -30.76 -16.32
CA THR A 626 -8.42 -29.42 -16.78
C THR A 626 -9.46 -28.34 -16.46
N GLY A 627 -10.73 -28.75 -16.34
CA GLY A 627 -11.90 -27.90 -16.14
C GLY A 627 -12.16 -26.93 -17.30
N ALA A 628 -13.21 -26.12 -17.17
CA ALA A 628 -13.50 -25.03 -18.11
C ALA A 628 -13.86 -23.74 -17.39
N THR A 629 -13.64 -22.60 -18.03
CA THR A 629 -14.10 -21.29 -17.56
C THR A 629 -15.57 -21.05 -17.95
N TYR A 630 -16.22 -20.09 -17.29
CA TYR A 630 -17.57 -19.67 -17.68
C TYR A 630 -17.65 -19.18 -19.13
N GLU A 631 -16.59 -18.54 -19.65
CA GLU A 631 -16.53 -18.06 -21.04
C GLU A 631 -16.46 -19.23 -22.03
N GLU A 632 -15.63 -20.24 -21.74
CA GLU A 632 -15.52 -21.45 -22.57
C GLU A 632 -16.84 -22.23 -22.60
N LEU A 633 -17.48 -22.41 -21.44
CA LEU A 633 -18.78 -23.06 -21.36
C LEU A 633 -19.87 -22.26 -22.08
N GLN A 634 -19.91 -20.94 -21.90
CA GLN A 634 -20.86 -20.07 -22.59
C GLN A 634 -20.71 -20.18 -24.12
N ASN A 635 -19.47 -20.13 -24.60
CA ASN A 635 -19.17 -20.24 -26.02
C ASN A 635 -19.57 -21.60 -26.58
N LYS A 636 -19.39 -22.67 -25.80
CA LYS A 636 -19.80 -24.03 -26.18
C LYS A 636 -21.31 -24.18 -26.27
N LEU A 637 -22.05 -23.65 -25.30
CA LEU A 637 -23.52 -23.74 -25.23
C LEU A 637 -24.22 -22.75 -26.17
N HIS A 638 -23.49 -21.79 -26.76
CA HIS A 638 -24.03 -20.68 -27.52
C HIS A 638 -25.17 -19.95 -26.78
N TYR A 639 -24.99 -19.73 -25.47
CA TYR A 639 -26.03 -19.23 -24.58
C TYR A 639 -25.64 -17.91 -23.90
N THR A 640 -26.59 -17.27 -23.21
CA THR A 640 -26.29 -16.04 -22.47
C THR A 640 -25.45 -16.36 -21.23
N MET A 641 -24.57 -15.45 -20.81
CA MET A 641 -23.76 -15.65 -19.60
C MET A 641 -24.64 -15.81 -18.34
N VAL A 642 -25.73 -15.05 -18.24
CA VAL A 642 -26.72 -15.17 -17.15
C VAL A 642 -27.36 -16.56 -17.17
N GLY A 643 -27.78 -17.03 -18.35
CA GLY A 643 -28.36 -18.35 -18.51
C GLY A 643 -27.37 -19.49 -18.27
N THR A 644 -26.09 -19.32 -18.64
CA THR A 644 -25.02 -20.29 -18.39
C THR A 644 -24.76 -20.43 -16.89
N LYS A 645 -24.70 -19.30 -16.16
CA LYS A 645 -24.60 -19.31 -14.69
C LYS A 645 -25.78 -20.00 -14.04
N GLU A 646 -26.99 -19.78 -14.54
CA GLU A 646 -28.19 -20.43 -14.04
C GLU A 646 -28.17 -21.95 -14.32
N ILE A 647 -27.70 -22.40 -15.49
CA ILE A 647 -27.49 -23.82 -15.80
C ILE A 647 -26.52 -24.45 -14.79
N VAL A 648 -25.38 -23.80 -14.54
CA VAL A 648 -24.38 -24.25 -13.55
C VAL A 648 -24.96 -24.29 -12.14
N ALA A 649 -25.77 -23.30 -11.75
CA ALA A 649 -26.41 -23.26 -10.44
C ALA A 649 -27.44 -24.39 -10.25
N GLN A 650 -28.16 -24.77 -11.31
CA GLN A 650 -29.20 -25.81 -11.26
C GLN A 650 -28.69 -27.23 -11.48
N SER A 651 -27.53 -27.43 -12.09
CA SER A 651 -26.94 -28.76 -12.25
C SER A 651 -26.34 -29.24 -10.92
N PRO A 652 -26.69 -30.43 -10.41
CA PRO A 652 -26.03 -30.99 -9.23
C PRO A 652 -24.58 -31.41 -9.55
N HIS A 653 -24.30 -31.89 -10.76
CA HIS A 653 -23.02 -32.51 -11.13
C HIS A 653 -21.90 -31.51 -11.47
N ILE A 654 -22.23 -30.22 -11.66
CA ILE A 654 -21.23 -29.19 -11.98
C ILE A 654 -20.72 -28.50 -10.72
N ILE A 655 -19.41 -28.62 -10.50
CA ILE A 655 -18.67 -28.05 -9.38
C ILE A 655 -17.90 -26.81 -9.86
N GLU A 656 -18.12 -25.68 -9.22
CA GLU A 656 -17.30 -24.48 -9.42
C GLU A 656 -16.21 -24.43 -8.34
N MET A 657 -14.94 -24.49 -8.74
CA MET A 657 -13.79 -24.35 -7.84
C MET A 657 -12.78 -23.37 -8.41
N ASN A 658 -12.44 -22.33 -7.64
CA ASN A 658 -11.43 -21.32 -8.01
C ASN A 658 -11.64 -20.75 -9.43
N ARG A 659 -12.88 -20.36 -9.74
CA ARG A 659 -13.33 -19.80 -11.03
C ARG A 659 -13.24 -20.75 -12.24
N LYS A 660 -13.07 -22.05 -12.00
CA LYS A 660 -13.19 -23.11 -13.00
C LYS A 660 -14.34 -24.04 -12.67
N LEU A 661 -14.92 -24.63 -13.71
CA LEU A 661 -16.03 -25.56 -13.67
C LEU A 661 -15.51 -26.96 -13.96
N TYR A 662 -15.98 -27.93 -13.19
CA TYR A 662 -15.64 -29.34 -13.30
C TYR A 662 -16.92 -30.17 -13.24
N HIS A 663 -16.91 -31.33 -13.88
CA HIS A 663 -17.93 -32.34 -13.65
C HIS A 663 -17.51 -33.21 -12.46
N GLU A 664 -18.45 -33.61 -11.59
CA GLU A 664 -18.13 -34.42 -10.40
C GLU A 664 -17.46 -35.75 -10.76
N GLU A 665 -17.89 -36.41 -11.83
CA GLU A 665 -17.30 -37.68 -12.30
C GLU A 665 -15.85 -37.53 -12.83
N ALA A 666 -15.38 -36.31 -13.09
CA ALA A 666 -13.98 -36.07 -13.42
C ALA A 666 -13.08 -36.14 -12.16
N LEU A 667 -13.65 -36.05 -10.96
CA LEU A 667 -12.91 -36.12 -9.71
C LEU A 667 -12.76 -37.58 -9.24
N VAL A 668 -11.51 -38.00 -9.05
CA VAL A 668 -11.12 -39.30 -8.52
C VAL A 668 -11.53 -39.38 -7.04
N ASP A 669 -12.18 -40.47 -6.65
CA ASP A 669 -12.64 -40.76 -5.29
C ASP A 669 -13.50 -39.63 -4.66
N PHE A 670 -14.38 -39.03 -5.47
CA PHE A 670 -15.23 -37.91 -5.06
C PHE A 670 -16.05 -38.17 -3.80
N GLU A 671 -16.69 -39.35 -3.69
CA GLU A 671 -17.51 -39.71 -2.51
C GLU A 671 -16.66 -39.81 -1.23
N GLU A 672 -15.49 -40.47 -1.29
CA GLU A 672 -14.56 -40.55 -0.14
C GLU A 672 -14.03 -39.18 0.26
N GLY A 673 -13.74 -38.32 -0.73
CA GLY A 673 -13.37 -36.94 -0.52
C GLY A 673 -14.49 -36.13 0.17
N ALA A 674 -15.73 -36.30 -0.27
CA ALA A 674 -16.90 -35.63 0.31
C ALA A 674 -17.15 -36.07 1.76
N ASP A 675 -17.10 -37.38 2.04
CA ASP A 675 -17.25 -37.95 3.38
C ASP A 675 -16.18 -37.43 4.35
N THR A 676 -14.93 -37.36 3.89
CA THR A 676 -13.83 -36.86 4.71
C THR A 676 -13.99 -35.37 5.00
N LEU A 677 -14.38 -34.57 4.00
CA LEU A 677 -14.61 -33.13 4.17
C LEU A 677 -15.79 -32.85 5.11
N GLU A 678 -16.85 -33.66 5.03
CA GLU A 678 -17.98 -33.63 5.96
C GLU A 678 -17.51 -33.88 7.40
N ALA A 679 -16.72 -34.94 7.63
CA ALA A 679 -16.21 -35.28 8.95
C ALA A 679 -15.32 -34.16 9.54
N ILE A 680 -14.50 -33.51 8.70
CA ILE A 680 -13.68 -32.37 9.11
C ILE A 680 -14.56 -31.19 9.53
N LEU A 681 -15.55 -30.82 8.71
CA LEU A 681 -16.45 -29.71 9.02
C LEU A 681 -17.27 -29.96 10.28
N ASP A 682 -17.78 -31.18 10.48
CA ASP A 682 -18.48 -31.56 11.71
C ASP A 682 -17.60 -31.36 12.95
N LYS A 683 -16.35 -31.84 12.90
CA LYS A 683 -15.38 -31.66 13.99
C LYS A 683 -15.13 -30.18 14.26
N LEU A 684 -14.92 -29.38 13.20
CA LEU A 684 -14.62 -27.95 13.32
C LEU A 684 -15.81 -27.17 13.87
N LEU A 685 -17.00 -27.33 13.29
CA LEU A 685 -18.22 -26.65 13.72
C LEU A 685 -18.57 -27.06 15.15
N LYS A 686 -18.46 -28.34 15.52
CA LYS A 686 -18.71 -28.77 16.91
C LYS A 686 -17.71 -28.18 17.92
N LYS A 687 -16.44 -28.05 17.54
CA LYS A 687 -15.38 -27.50 18.41
C LYS A 687 -15.51 -25.99 18.64
N ASN A 688 -16.07 -25.30 17.66
CA ASN A 688 -16.04 -23.84 17.54
C ASN A 688 -17.44 -23.23 17.60
N ASP A 689 -18.35 -23.87 18.34
CA ASP A 689 -19.72 -23.41 18.57
C ASP A 689 -20.50 -23.10 17.28
N GLY A 690 -20.32 -23.90 16.23
CA GLY A 690 -21.07 -23.78 14.97
C GLY A 690 -20.48 -22.78 13.97
N VAL A 691 -19.22 -22.34 14.15
CA VAL A 691 -18.51 -21.49 13.18
C VAL A 691 -17.17 -22.11 12.80
N ALA A 692 -16.83 -22.09 11.52
CA ALA A 692 -15.53 -22.49 11.00
C ALA A 692 -15.02 -21.44 10.01
N THR A 693 -13.70 -21.43 9.79
CA THR A 693 -13.06 -20.54 8.81
C THR A 693 -12.50 -21.36 7.65
N ALA A 694 -12.48 -20.77 6.47
CA ALA A 694 -11.88 -21.36 5.27
C ALA A 694 -10.42 -21.78 5.51
N LYS A 695 -9.68 -21.00 6.31
CA LYS A 695 -8.30 -21.30 6.68
C LYS A 695 -8.19 -22.59 7.50
N HIS A 696 -8.97 -22.73 8.58
CA HIS A 696 -8.94 -23.96 9.37
C HIS A 696 -9.49 -25.16 8.61
N LEU A 697 -10.55 -24.98 7.81
CA LEU A 697 -10.99 -26.05 6.92
C LEU A 697 -9.85 -26.54 6.04
N TYR A 698 -9.13 -25.62 5.39
CA TYR A 698 -8.00 -25.94 4.52
C TYR A 698 -6.85 -26.63 5.26
N GLU A 699 -6.46 -26.14 6.45
CA GLU A 699 -5.37 -26.74 7.22
C GLU A 699 -5.67 -28.19 7.64
N TYR A 700 -6.88 -28.47 8.13
CA TYR A 700 -7.29 -29.82 8.49
C TYR A 700 -7.44 -30.71 7.25
N ALA A 701 -8.04 -30.19 6.18
CA ALA A 701 -8.21 -30.93 4.94
C ALA A 701 -6.87 -31.25 4.26
N CYS A 702 -5.89 -30.36 4.28
CA CYS A 702 -4.55 -30.68 3.79
C CYS A 702 -3.87 -31.80 4.58
N SER A 703 -4.21 -31.99 5.86
CA SER A 703 -3.64 -33.05 6.67
C SER A 703 -4.35 -34.41 6.48
N GLU A 704 -5.68 -34.41 6.36
CA GLU A 704 -6.48 -35.65 6.27
C GLU A 704 -6.75 -36.08 4.80
N MET A 705 -6.70 -35.17 3.83
CA MET A 705 -7.12 -35.38 2.43
C MET A 705 -6.01 -35.14 1.39
N ALA A 706 -4.75 -35.24 1.79
CA ALA A 706 -3.60 -34.91 0.92
C ALA A 706 -3.57 -35.72 -0.39
N MET A 707 -3.96 -37.00 -0.35
CA MET A 707 -3.98 -37.88 -1.53
C MET A 707 -5.05 -37.42 -2.53
N PHE A 708 -6.30 -37.29 -2.05
CA PHE A 708 -7.43 -36.77 -2.81
C PHE A 708 -7.14 -35.40 -3.46
N PHE A 709 -6.49 -34.47 -2.75
CA PHE A 709 -6.13 -33.17 -3.33
C PHE A 709 -5.07 -33.24 -4.41
N ASN A 710 -4.07 -34.11 -4.26
CA ASN A 710 -3.02 -34.29 -5.26
C ASN A 710 -3.57 -34.95 -6.53
N ASP A 711 -4.40 -35.97 -6.39
CA ASP A 711 -4.97 -36.72 -7.52
C ASP A 711 -5.93 -35.86 -8.36
N ASN A 712 -6.62 -34.92 -7.70
CA ASN A 712 -7.59 -34.03 -8.34
C ASN A 712 -7.06 -32.62 -8.65
N GLY A 713 -5.77 -32.34 -8.39
CA GLY A 713 -5.19 -31.02 -8.63
C GLY A 713 -5.82 -29.89 -7.83
N ILE A 714 -6.39 -30.18 -6.65
CA ILE A 714 -7.05 -29.20 -5.79
C ILE A 714 -5.99 -28.45 -4.98
N ILE A 715 -5.70 -27.21 -5.41
CA ILE A 715 -4.64 -26.39 -4.81
C ILE A 715 -5.25 -25.17 -4.14
N GLY A 716 -4.84 -24.93 -2.89
CA GLY A 716 -5.12 -23.71 -2.15
C GLY A 716 -6.47 -23.67 -1.43
N GLN A 717 -6.57 -22.73 -0.49
CA GLN A 717 -7.71 -22.56 0.43
C GLN A 717 -9.04 -22.34 -0.30
N GLN A 718 -9.06 -21.52 -1.36
CA GLN A 718 -10.30 -21.16 -2.05
C GLN A 718 -10.94 -22.38 -2.72
N SER A 719 -10.14 -23.25 -3.34
CA SER A 719 -10.63 -24.47 -4.03
C SER A 719 -11.31 -25.42 -3.04
N VAL A 720 -10.73 -25.61 -1.85
CA VAL A 720 -11.31 -26.44 -0.78
C VAL A 720 -12.59 -25.82 -0.21
N TYR A 721 -12.60 -24.50 -0.02
CA TYR A 721 -13.80 -23.78 0.42
C TYR A 721 -14.93 -23.90 -0.61
N ASP A 722 -14.62 -23.75 -1.90
CA ASP A 722 -15.59 -23.84 -2.98
C ASP A 722 -16.15 -25.26 -3.13
N LEU A 723 -15.30 -26.29 -2.97
CA LEU A 723 -15.73 -27.69 -2.93
C LEU A 723 -16.70 -27.95 -1.76
N ALA A 724 -16.35 -27.50 -0.55
CA ALA A 724 -17.23 -27.59 0.61
C ALA A 724 -18.55 -26.86 0.38
N ARG A 725 -18.51 -25.66 -0.21
CA ARG A 725 -19.71 -24.89 -0.56
C ARG A 725 -20.60 -25.65 -1.54
N HIS A 726 -20.02 -26.26 -2.56
CA HIS A 726 -20.76 -27.09 -3.50
C HIS A 726 -21.45 -28.27 -2.78
N LEU A 727 -20.73 -29.01 -1.93
CA LEU A 727 -21.26 -30.16 -1.21
C LEU A 727 -22.37 -29.79 -0.21
N PHE A 728 -22.16 -28.78 0.64
CA PHE A 728 -23.03 -28.52 1.79
C PHE A 728 -24.00 -27.33 1.59
N GLU A 729 -23.72 -26.39 0.69
CA GLU A 729 -24.66 -25.30 0.38
C GLU A 729 -25.57 -25.68 -0.79
N LYS A 730 -24.99 -26.21 -1.88
CA LYS A 730 -25.71 -26.51 -3.13
C LYS A 730 -26.34 -27.90 -3.12
N LEU A 731 -25.57 -28.96 -2.88
CA LEU A 731 -26.09 -30.35 -2.92
C LEU A 731 -26.83 -30.76 -1.66
N LYS A 732 -26.50 -30.16 -0.52
CA LYS A 732 -26.93 -30.61 0.81
C LYS A 732 -26.56 -32.08 1.04
N TYR A 733 -25.29 -32.39 0.79
CA TYR A 733 -24.73 -33.74 0.91
C TYR A 733 -25.08 -34.36 2.28
N HIS A 734 -25.53 -35.62 2.28
CA HIS A 734 -26.09 -36.31 3.44
C HIS A 734 -27.19 -35.56 4.22
N GLY A 735 -27.92 -34.66 3.56
CA GLY A 735 -28.95 -33.82 4.17
C GLY A 735 -28.42 -32.69 5.06
N LYS A 736 -27.10 -32.50 5.12
CA LYS A 736 -26.46 -31.42 5.87
C LYS A 736 -26.47 -30.13 5.07
N HIS A 737 -26.65 -29.01 5.76
CA HIS A 737 -26.62 -27.70 5.15
C HIS A 737 -25.82 -26.73 6.01
N TYR A 738 -24.87 -26.03 5.39
CA TYR A 738 -24.06 -24.99 6.01
C TYR A 738 -24.15 -23.70 5.20
N VAL A 739 -23.95 -22.57 5.88
CA VAL A 739 -24.00 -21.23 5.28
C VAL A 739 -22.57 -20.77 5.00
N PHE A 740 -22.30 -20.37 3.76
CA PHE A 740 -20.99 -19.93 3.32
C PHE A 740 -21.02 -18.42 3.00
N LYS A 741 -20.14 -17.64 3.63
CA LYS A 741 -20.12 -16.17 3.50
C LYS A 741 -18.72 -15.60 3.38
N SER A 742 -18.64 -14.49 2.63
CA SER A 742 -17.41 -13.70 2.44
C SER A 742 -16.17 -14.49 1.96
N ASN A 743 -16.35 -15.68 1.37
CA ASN A 743 -15.28 -16.63 1.01
C ASN A 743 -14.35 -17.00 2.17
N MET A 744 -14.84 -16.88 3.40
CA MET A 744 -14.02 -16.96 4.61
C MET A 744 -14.68 -17.71 5.75
N TYR A 745 -16.01 -17.59 5.90
CA TYR A 745 -16.73 -18.11 7.05
C TYR A 745 -17.73 -19.17 6.62
N ILE A 746 -17.83 -20.20 7.46
CA ILE A 746 -18.74 -21.33 7.32
C ILE A 746 -19.47 -21.44 8.65
N SER A 747 -20.78 -21.46 8.63
CA SER A 747 -21.58 -21.54 9.86
C SER A 747 -22.79 -22.44 9.72
N LEU A 748 -23.35 -22.84 10.86
CA LEU A 748 -24.60 -23.59 10.89
C LEU A 748 -25.78 -22.72 10.42
N PRO A 749 -26.88 -23.31 9.90
CA PRO A 749 -28.01 -22.55 9.37
C PRO A 749 -28.71 -21.62 10.38
N GLU A 750 -28.62 -21.93 11.68
CA GLU A 750 -29.23 -21.11 12.74
C GLU A 750 -28.55 -19.74 12.88
N TYR A 751 -27.34 -19.59 12.33
CA TYR A 751 -26.55 -18.39 12.48
C TYR A 751 -25.63 -18.16 11.26
N SER A 752 -25.76 -17.02 10.60
CA SER A 752 -24.93 -16.65 9.44
C SER A 752 -23.81 -15.70 9.85
N ALA A 753 -22.58 -16.20 9.94
CA ALA A 753 -21.40 -15.37 10.19
C ALA A 753 -20.91 -14.73 8.87
N ASP A 754 -20.87 -13.40 8.77
CA ASP A 754 -20.29 -12.71 7.60
C ASP A 754 -19.00 -11.96 7.96
N SER A 755 -18.82 -11.65 9.24
CA SER A 755 -17.72 -10.83 9.72
C SER A 755 -17.25 -11.21 11.12
N VAL A 756 -16.09 -10.69 11.52
CA VAL A 756 -15.56 -10.89 12.87
C VAL A 756 -16.50 -10.34 13.95
N ILE A 757 -17.16 -9.20 13.69
CA ILE A 757 -18.11 -8.63 14.66
C ILE A 757 -19.29 -9.55 14.89
N ASP A 758 -19.78 -10.25 13.86
CA ASP A 758 -20.86 -11.22 14.03
C ASP A 758 -20.38 -12.33 14.96
N ILE A 759 -19.20 -12.89 14.69
CA ILE A 759 -18.65 -14.05 15.40
C ILE A 759 -18.47 -13.74 16.89
N VAL A 760 -17.86 -12.58 17.21
CA VAL A 760 -17.68 -12.17 18.61
C VAL A 760 -19.00 -11.75 19.26
N SER A 761 -19.97 -11.24 18.50
CA SER A 761 -21.33 -10.95 19.01
C SER A 761 -22.06 -12.23 19.39
N LYS A 762 -21.96 -13.29 18.57
CA LYS A 762 -22.49 -14.62 18.91
C LYS A 762 -21.85 -15.14 20.19
N TYR A 763 -20.52 -15.11 20.27
CA TYR A 763 -19.78 -15.56 21.45
C TYR A 763 -20.21 -14.80 22.72
N ALA A 764 -20.32 -13.47 22.64
CA ALA A 764 -20.78 -12.64 23.76
C ALA A 764 -22.24 -12.93 24.14
N ARG A 765 -23.12 -13.13 23.14
CA ARG A 765 -24.54 -13.48 23.35
C ARG A 765 -24.69 -14.81 24.10
N GLU A 766 -23.92 -15.82 23.71
CA GLU A 766 -23.93 -17.14 24.35
C GLU A 766 -23.35 -17.10 25.76
N LYS A 767 -22.33 -16.26 26.00
CA LYS A 767 -21.80 -16.03 27.34
C LYS A 767 -22.80 -15.32 28.26
N GLY A 768 -23.64 -14.43 27.71
CA GLY A 768 -24.69 -13.71 28.44
C GLY A 768 -24.18 -12.69 29.48
N ALA A 769 -22.89 -12.37 29.46
CA ALA A 769 -22.21 -11.48 30.40
C ALA A 769 -21.10 -10.68 29.67
N THR A 770 -20.18 -10.07 30.41
CA THR A 770 -19.04 -9.35 29.84
C THR A 770 -18.01 -10.29 29.21
N VAL A 771 -17.33 -9.79 28.17
CA VAL A 771 -16.24 -10.47 27.47
C VAL A 771 -14.98 -9.63 27.54
N THR A 772 -13.85 -10.25 27.87
CA THR A 772 -12.56 -9.55 27.88
C THR A 772 -11.90 -9.58 26.50
N TYR A 773 -11.05 -8.60 26.23
CA TYR A 773 -10.27 -8.53 24.99
C TYR A 773 -9.46 -9.82 24.75
N ASP A 774 -8.78 -10.32 25.78
CA ASP A 774 -7.92 -11.51 25.68
C ASP A 774 -8.72 -12.81 25.48
N GLU A 775 -9.93 -12.90 26.04
CA GLU A 775 -10.85 -14.00 25.73
C GLU A 775 -11.23 -14.01 24.25
N LEU A 776 -11.63 -12.86 23.70
CA LEU A 776 -12.00 -12.74 22.28
C LEU A 776 -10.82 -13.02 21.35
N VAL A 777 -9.62 -12.55 21.70
CA VAL A 777 -8.39 -12.85 20.95
C VAL A 777 -8.11 -14.35 20.95
N ARG A 778 -8.19 -15.02 22.12
CA ARG A 778 -7.99 -16.47 22.22
C ARG A 778 -9.02 -17.25 21.42
N TYR A 779 -10.30 -16.85 21.50
CA TYR A 779 -11.38 -17.48 20.73
C TYR A 779 -11.14 -17.35 19.22
N LEU A 780 -10.92 -16.13 18.72
CA LEU A 780 -10.68 -15.90 17.28
C LEU A 780 -9.38 -16.53 16.77
N THR A 781 -8.32 -16.57 17.59
CA THR A 781 -7.08 -17.28 17.24
C THR A 781 -7.35 -18.79 17.15
N GLY A 782 -8.17 -19.33 18.06
CA GLY A 782 -8.68 -20.71 18.02
C GLY A 782 -9.58 -21.02 16.82
N LEU A 783 -10.12 -19.99 16.14
CA LEU A 783 -10.82 -20.08 14.85
C LEU A 783 -9.91 -19.87 13.63
N GLY A 784 -8.63 -19.56 13.84
CA GLY A 784 -7.68 -19.29 12.76
C GLY A 784 -7.86 -17.90 12.12
N SER A 785 -8.68 -17.04 12.74
CA SER A 785 -8.93 -15.67 12.28
C SER A 785 -7.80 -14.74 12.69
N ASN A 786 -7.53 -13.72 11.86
CA ASN A 786 -6.59 -12.66 12.20
C ASN A 786 -7.23 -11.71 13.22
N THR A 787 -6.58 -11.53 14.38
CA THR A 787 -7.02 -10.66 15.48
C THR A 787 -6.43 -9.25 15.41
N GLY A 788 -5.61 -8.97 14.39
CA GLY A 788 -5.03 -7.64 14.15
C GLY A 788 -6.12 -6.58 14.01
N ASN A 789 -6.09 -5.57 14.89
CA ASN A 789 -7.12 -4.53 15.00
C ASN A 789 -8.51 -5.01 15.44
N LEU A 790 -8.60 -5.97 16.37
CA LEU A 790 -9.88 -6.46 16.89
C LEU A 790 -10.83 -5.35 17.36
N ARG A 791 -10.34 -4.30 18.04
CA ARG A 791 -11.18 -3.15 18.46
C ARG A 791 -11.86 -2.46 17.28
N GLY A 792 -11.11 -2.25 16.20
CA GLY A 792 -11.65 -1.67 14.97
C GLY A 792 -12.66 -2.60 14.29
N LEU A 793 -12.43 -3.91 14.34
CA LEU A 793 -13.36 -4.92 13.81
C LEU A 793 -14.66 -5.00 14.64
N MET A 794 -14.57 -4.85 15.96
CA MET A 794 -15.70 -4.75 16.89
C MET A 794 -16.39 -3.39 16.85
N ARG A 795 -15.87 -2.43 16.07
CA ARG A 795 -16.40 -1.05 15.95
C ARG A 795 -16.50 -0.31 17.28
N ILE A 796 -15.58 -0.59 18.21
CA ILE A 796 -15.49 0.11 19.50
C ILE A 796 -15.41 1.63 19.25
N ASP A 797 -16.18 2.39 20.03
CA ASP A 797 -16.39 3.86 19.93
C ASP A 797 -17.07 4.40 18.69
N LYS A 798 -17.34 3.56 17.69
CA LYS A 798 -18.00 4.00 16.45
C LYS A 798 -19.49 3.70 16.47
N GLU A 799 -19.85 2.53 16.97
CA GLU A 799 -21.23 2.06 17.00
C GLU A 799 -21.52 1.43 18.37
N PRO A 800 -22.75 1.56 18.89
CA PRO A 800 -23.15 0.99 20.18
C PRO A 800 -23.48 -0.51 20.05
N VAL A 801 -22.59 -1.30 19.43
CA VAL A 801 -22.72 -2.77 19.37
C VAL A 801 -22.04 -3.39 20.59
N PHE A 802 -20.80 -2.99 20.84
CA PHE A 802 -20.05 -3.35 22.05
C PHE A 802 -19.76 -2.09 22.84
N LEU A 803 -20.24 -2.08 24.10
CA LEU A 803 -20.00 -1.02 25.05
C LEU A 803 -18.81 -1.40 25.93
N ILE A 804 -17.94 -0.45 26.21
CA ILE A 804 -16.82 -0.64 27.14
C ILE A 804 -17.38 -0.69 28.57
N TYR A 805 -17.28 -1.84 29.22
CA TYR A 805 -17.73 -2.05 30.59
C TYR A 805 -16.62 -1.70 31.59
N ALA A 806 -15.39 -2.10 31.30
CA ALA A 806 -14.18 -1.72 32.02
C ALA A 806 -12.98 -1.72 31.05
N GLU A 807 -11.78 -1.41 31.54
CA GLU A 807 -10.59 -1.45 30.70
C GLU A 807 -10.41 -2.84 30.07
N ASN A 808 -10.47 -2.92 28.74
CA ASN A 808 -10.37 -4.17 27.98
C ASN A 808 -11.48 -5.20 28.25
N GLU A 809 -12.61 -4.75 28.81
CA GLU A 809 -13.79 -5.57 29.06
C GLU A 809 -15.02 -4.93 28.42
N TYR A 810 -15.79 -5.74 27.69
CA TYR A 810 -16.89 -5.25 26.86
C TYR A 810 -18.19 -5.97 27.19
N LEU A 811 -19.29 -5.23 27.01
CA LEU A 811 -20.65 -5.72 27.11
C LEU A 811 -21.34 -5.58 25.75
N LEU A 812 -21.99 -6.65 25.30
CA LEU A 812 -22.82 -6.61 24.10
C LEU A 812 -24.08 -5.78 24.38
N ALA A 813 -24.29 -4.69 23.64
CA ALA A 813 -25.38 -3.75 23.87
C ALA A 813 -26.78 -4.40 23.71
N GLU A 814 -26.90 -5.39 22.81
CA GLU A 814 -28.12 -6.18 22.61
C GLU A 814 -28.63 -6.80 23.91
N LEU A 815 -27.73 -7.21 24.81
CA LEU A 815 -28.10 -7.83 26.09
C LEU A 815 -28.76 -6.84 27.04
N MET A 816 -28.46 -5.55 26.93
CA MET A 816 -28.99 -4.51 27.83
C MET A 816 -30.43 -4.12 27.51
N HIS A 817 -30.94 -4.49 26.33
CA HIS A 817 -32.28 -4.10 25.87
C HIS A 817 -32.52 -2.59 26.00
N ILE A 818 -31.59 -1.78 25.49
CA ILE A 818 -31.65 -0.32 25.57
C ILE A 818 -32.87 0.17 24.79
N ASP A 819 -33.89 0.60 25.54
CA ASP A 819 -35.12 1.21 25.02
C ASP A 819 -35.32 2.61 25.63
N THR A 820 -36.42 3.26 25.24
CA THR A 820 -36.73 4.64 25.69
C THR A 820 -36.93 4.71 27.20
N ASP A 821 -37.57 3.70 27.82
CA ASP A 821 -37.84 3.69 29.27
C ASP A 821 -36.55 3.51 30.07
N PHE A 822 -35.64 2.65 29.57
CA PHE A 822 -34.31 2.47 30.12
C PHE A 822 -33.50 3.77 30.11
N LEU A 823 -33.48 4.47 28.98
CA LEU A 823 -32.77 5.75 28.84
C LEU A 823 -33.41 6.86 29.69
N GLU A 824 -34.74 6.94 29.74
CA GLU A 824 -35.45 7.92 30.57
C GLU A 824 -35.15 7.74 32.06
N SER A 825 -35.05 6.50 32.53
CA SER A 825 -34.67 6.21 33.92
C SER A 825 -33.25 6.71 34.24
N ILE A 826 -32.30 6.55 33.31
CA ILE A 826 -30.93 7.05 33.48
C ILE A 826 -30.92 8.58 33.43
N HIS A 827 -31.64 9.17 32.48
CA HIS A 827 -31.78 10.63 32.36
C HIS A 827 -32.34 11.24 33.65
N CYS A 828 -33.40 10.67 34.24
CA CYS A 828 -33.95 11.12 35.52
C CYS A 828 -32.94 11.05 36.67
N ALA A 829 -32.09 10.02 36.71
CA ALA A 829 -31.04 9.90 37.73
C ALA A 829 -29.90 10.92 37.50
N LEU A 830 -29.49 11.13 36.24
CA LEU A 830 -28.48 12.13 35.87
C LEU A 830 -28.95 13.55 36.14
N ARG A 831 -30.20 13.88 35.84
CA ARG A 831 -30.78 15.21 36.13
C ARG A 831 -30.66 15.57 37.60
N ARG A 832 -31.03 14.65 38.50
CA ARG A 832 -30.87 14.83 39.96
C ARG A 832 -29.42 14.97 40.37
N LEU A 833 -28.52 14.19 39.76
CA LEU A 833 -27.09 14.29 40.02
C LEU A 833 -26.54 15.67 39.66
N PHE A 834 -26.94 16.21 38.51
CA PHE A 834 -26.49 17.53 38.05
C PHE A 834 -27.11 18.69 38.85
N GLU A 835 -28.36 18.55 39.31
CA GLU A 835 -28.99 19.50 40.24
C GLU A 835 -28.19 19.61 41.55
N ASP A 836 -27.60 18.52 42.03
CA ASP A 836 -26.77 18.49 43.24
C ASP A 836 -25.33 19.01 43.02
N THR A 837 -24.86 19.11 41.77
CA THR A 837 -23.45 19.42 41.45
C THR A 837 -23.28 20.58 40.47
N ASP A 838 -24.21 21.54 40.46
CA ASP A 838 -24.16 22.73 39.61
C ASP A 838 -23.91 22.40 38.11
N GLY A 839 -24.58 21.35 37.61
CA GLY A 839 -24.59 21.00 36.19
C GLY A 839 -23.37 20.22 35.67
N HIS A 840 -22.44 19.80 36.55
CA HIS A 840 -21.24 19.05 36.15
C HIS A 840 -20.71 18.13 37.25
N ILE A 841 -20.10 17.00 36.88
CA ILE A 841 -19.50 16.07 37.84
C ILE A 841 -18.30 15.32 37.25
N ILE A 842 -17.27 15.10 38.08
CA ILE A 842 -16.13 14.24 37.72
C ILE A 842 -16.56 12.78 37.85
N PRO A 843 -16.48 11.94 36.79
CA PRO A 843 -17.00 10.58 36.81
C PRO A 843 -16.44 9.69 37.92
N ARG A 844 -15.18 9.92 38.33
CA ARG A 844 -14.52 9.18 39.42
C ARG A 844 -15.05 9.55 40.81
N ASN A 845 -15.75 10.66 40.94
CA ASN A 845 -16.26 11.17 42.21
C ASN A 845 -17.74 10.77 42.44
N ILE A 846 -18.36 10.07 41.48
CA ILE A 846 -19.73 9.56 41.63
C ILE A 846 -19.74 8.46 42.69
N SER A 847 -20.58 8.61 43.72
CA SER A 847 -20.70 7.61 44.78
C SER A 847 -21.23 6.26 44.26
N GLU A 848 -20.70 5.16 44.77
CA GLU A 848 -21.18 3.81 44.41
C GLU A 848 -22.69 3.64 44.67
N SER A 849 -23.20 4.26 45.72
CA SER A 849 -24.63 4.22 46.07
C SER A 849 -25.54 4.88 45.03
N TRP A 850 -25.04 5.88 44.30
CA TRP A 850 -25.83 6.58 43.28
C TRP A 850 -26.17 5.65 42.12
N TYR A 851 -25.26 4.73 41.76
CA TYR A 851 -25.49 3.75 40.69
C TYR A 851 -26.67 2.80 40.98
N ASN A 852 -27.10 2.65 42.23
CA ASN A 852 -28.29 1.87 42.59
C ASN A 852 -29.60 2.52 42.11
N LEU A 853 -29.57 3.79 41.71
CA LEU A 853 -30.71 4.50 41.12
C LEU A 853 -30.90 4.18 39.64
N LEU A 854 -29.92 3.55 39.00
CA LEU A 854 -29.95 3.21 37.58
C LEU A 854 -30.66 1.85 37.35
N PRO A 855 -31.17 1.59 36.13
CA PRO A 855 -31.82 0.32 35.80
C PRO A 855 -30.91 -0.90 36.02
N THR A 856 -31.49 -2.05 36.32
CA THR A 856 -30.72 -3.30 36.50
C THR A 856 -30.10 -3.77 35.19
N LEU A 857 -28.81 -4.10 35.22
CA LEU A 857 -28.08 -4.62 34.06
C LEU A 857 -28.25 -6.14 33.90
N PRO A 858 -27.96 -6.69 32.71
CA PRO A 858 -27.94 -8.13 32.46
C PRO A 858 -27.01 -8.87 33.43
N ALA A 859 -27.32 -10.14 33.71
CA ALA A 859 -26.54 -10.99 34.61
C ALA A 859 -26.29 -10.39 36.02
N CYS A 860 -27.11 -9.43 36.45
CA CYS A 860 -26.94 -8.69 37.71
C CYS A 860 -25.57 -7.98 37.82
N LEU A 861 -25.02 -7.54 36.69
CA LEU A 861 -23.78 -6.77 36.66
C LEU A 861 -23.96 -5.42 37.39
N PRO A 862 -22.96 -4.96 38.17
CA PRO A 862 -22.98 -3.61 38.71
C PRO A 862 -22.73 -2.59 37.59
N TRP A 863 -23.22 -1.36 37.78
CA TRP A 863 -22.85 -0.25 36.90
C TRP A 863 -21.41 0.16 37.12
N THR A 864 -20.77 0.59 36.04
CA THR A 864 -19.44 1.18 36.08
C THR A 864 -19.47 2.60 35.51
N PRO A 865 -18.55 3.50 35.95
CA PRO A 865 -18.41 4.81 35.34
C PRO A 865 -18.15 4.74 33.84
N MET A 866 -17.41 3.72 33.40
CA MET A 866 -17.08 3.49 32.00
C MET A 866 -18.33 3.16 31.18
N LEU A 867 -19.20 2.26 31.67
CA LEU A 867 -20.43 1.93 30.97
C LEU A 867 -21.35 3.14 30.85
N LEU A 868 -21.51 3.91 31.94
CA LEU A 868 -22.30 5.14 31.93
C LEU A 868 -21.74 6.16 30.93
N GLN A 869 -20.42 6.33 30.88
CA GLN A 869 -19.76 7.17 29.89
C GLN A 869 -20.12 6.75 28.46
N GLN A 870 -20.09 5.45 28.16
CA GLN A 870 -20.43 4.96 26.82
C GLN A 870 -21.88 5.31 26.45
N LEU A 871 -22.82 5.15 27.37
CA LEU A 871 -24.21 5.52 27.12
C LEU A 871 -24.39 7.02 26.89
N ILE A 872 -23.74 7.88 27.70
CA ILE A 872 -23.77 9.34 27.48
C ILE A 872 -23.20 9.71 26.10
N ARG A 873 -22.14 9.04 25.66
CA ARG A 873 -21.52 9.29 24.35
C ARG A 873 -22.41 8.89 23.18
N PHE A 874 -23.11 7.77 23.27
CA PHE A 874 -23.95 7.26 22.19
C PHE A 874 -25.38 7.82 22.19
N TYR A 875 -25.87 8.24 23.37
CA TYR A 875 -27.23 8.77 23.57
C TYR A 875 -27.23 10.15 24.26
N PRO A 876 -26.47 11.15 23.76
CA PRO A 876 -26.33 12.45 24.43
C PRO A 876 -27.61 13.27 24.42
N ASN A 877 -28.51 13.03 23.45
CA ASN A 877 -29.76 13.77 23.33
C ASN A 877 -30.80 13.25 24.32
N GLU A 878 -30.91 11.92 24.43
CA GLU A 878 -31.86 11.22 25.27
C GLU A 878 -31.49 11.35 26.75
N LEU A 879 -30.19 11.40 27.05
CA LEU A 879 -29.69 11.56 28.42
C LEU A 879 -29.51 13.03 28.82
N GLU A 880 -29.64 13.97 27.88
CA GLU A 880 -29.36 15.41 28.04
C GLU A 880 -28.02 15.69 28.74
N ALA A 881 -27.02 14.86 28.42
CA ALA A 881 -25.70 14.91 29.03
C ALA A 881 -24.61 14.76 27.96
N ARG A 882 -23.41 15.26 28.25
CA ARG A 882 -22.22 15.04 27.43
C ARG A 882 -20.98 14.84 28.29
N THR A 883 -19.93 14.31 27.67
CA THR A 883 -18.68 13.99 28.34
C THR A 883 -17.54 14.86 27.81
N ILE A 884 -16.61 15.27 28.68
CA ILE A 884 -15.42 16.05 28.33
C ILE A 884 -14.19 15.16 28.34
N ILE A 885 -13.56 14.98 27.19
CA ILE A 885 -12.27 14.28 27.08
C ILE A 885 -11.12 15.18 27.52
N ALA A 886 -10.06 14.61 28.08
CA ALA A 886 -8.88 15.37 28.48
C ALA A 886 -8.00 15.74 27.27
N MET A 887 -8.03 14.91 26.22
CA MET A 887 -7.27 15.12 24.98
C MET A 887 -7.93 14.35 23.83
N GLU A 888 -7.84 14.86 22.60
CA GLU A 888 -8.43 14.21 21.41
C GLU A 888 -7.83 12.82 21.11
N SER A 889 -6.56 12.59 21.45
CA SER A 889 -5.87 11.30 21.25
C SER A 889 -6.07 10.31 22.40
N GLN A 890 -6.94 10.63 23.36
CA GLN A 890 -7.18 9.78 24.53
C GLN A 890 -7.75 8.42 24.11
N ASN A 891 -7.21 7.34 24.70
CA ASN A 891 -7.69 5.99 24.43
C ASN A 891 -9.14 5.85 24.89
N SER A 892 -9.97 5.27 24.05
CA SER A 892 -11.36 4.85 24.28
C SER A 892 -11.65 4.15 25.59
N ASN A 893 -10.71 3.34 26.09
CA ASN A 893 -10.79 2.66 27.38
C ASN A 893 -10.61 3.59 28.58
N THR A 894 -10.46 4.89 28.35
CA THR A 894 -10.13 5.86 29.39
C THR A 894 -11.36 6.62 29.83
N LEU A 895 -11.52 6.75 31.14
CA LEU A 895 -12.59 7.55 31.69
C LEU A 895 -12.29 9.05 31.45
N HIS A 896 -13.29 9.73 30.90
CA HIS A 896 -13.29 11.14 30.55
C HIS A 896 -13.19 12.01 31.81
N ALA A 897 -12.82 13.27 31.62
CA ALA A 897 -12.52 14.19 32.71
C ALA A 897 -13.77 14.65 33.46
N MET A 898 -14.88 14.85 32.75
CA MET A 898 -16.10 15.40 33.34
C MET A 898 -17.34 14.93 32.57
N PHE A 899 -18.44 14.72 33.28
CA PHE A 899 -19.79 14.71 32.72
C PHE A 899 -20.44 16.06 32.99
N VAL A 900 -21.12 16.60 31.99
CA VAL A 900 -21.79 17.89 32.07
C VAL A 900 -23.17 17.79 31.44
N GLU A 901 -24.09 18.66 31.85
CA GLU A 901 -25.35 18.85 31.14
C GLU A 901 -25.07 19.18 29.67
N LYS A 902 -25.96 18.72 28.78
CA LYS A 902 -25.80 18.89 27.32
C LYS A 902 -25.54 20.34 26.92
N ASP A 903 -26.33 21.26 27.48
CA ASP A 903 -26.25 22.70 27.20
C ASP A 903 -25.33 23.45 28.20
N SER A 904 -24.51 22.72 28.97
CA SER A 904 -23.55 23.32 29.90
C SER A 904 -22.57 24.23 29.17
N TRP A 905 -22.16 25.30 29.85
CA TRP A 905 -21.18 26.26 29.37
C TRP A 905 -19.74 25.71 29.35
N ILE A 906 -19.44 24.64 30.10
CA ILE A 906 -18.11 24.00 30.16
C ILE A 906 -17.86 23.20 28.87
N GLN A 907 -17.24 23.80 27.84
CA GLN A 907 -17.16 23.19 26.51
C GLN A 907 -16.09 22.11 26.40
N ASP A 908 -14.92 22.34 26.98
CA ASP A 908 -13.76 21.47 26.81
C ASP A 908 -12.94 21.27 28.08
N PHE A 909 -11.81 20.55 27.97
CA PHE A 909 -10.96 20.26 29.11
C PHE A 909 -10.33 21.50 29.74
N ARG A 910 -10.13 22.58 28.98
CA ARG A 910 -9.55 23.82 29.49
C ARG A 910 -10.55 24.50 30.41
N ASP A 911 -11.82 24.50 30.03
CA ASP A 911 -12.91 24.95 30.90
C ASP A 911 -12.96 24.12 32.18
N VAL A 912 -12.92 22.78 32.06
CA VAL A 912 -12.91 21.87 33.23
C VAL A 912 -11.80 22.24 34.22
N VAL A 913 -10.57 22.42 33.73
CA VAL A 913 -9.43 22.78 34.58
C VAL A 913 -9.58 24.20 35.16
N ALA A 914 -10.04 25.16 34.36
CA ALA A 914 -10.24 26.54 34.82
C ALA A 914 -11.29 26.61 35.95
N VAL A 915 -12.43 25.93 35.81
CA VAL A 915 -13.46 25.87 36.84
C VAL A 915 -12.93 25.26 38.13
N PHE A 916 -12.21 24.14 38.02
CA PHE A 916 -11.65 23.48 39.20
C PHE A 916 -10.61 24.33 39.91
N LEU A 917 -9.69 24.96 39.19
CA LEU A 917 -8.68 25.84 39.80
C LEU A 917 -9.31 27.07 40.44
N HIS A 918 -10.37 27.63 39.83
CA HIS A 918 -11.10 28.76 40.42
C HIS A 918 -11.76 28.40 41.75
N ASN A 919 -12.37 27.22 41.83
CA ASN A 919 -13.13 26.79 43.00
C ASN A 919 -12.20 26.30 44.13
N GLU A 920 -11.21 25.45 43.80
CA GLU A 920 -10.36 24.78 44.79
C GLU A 920 -9.08 25.55 45.12
N MET A 921 -8.56 26.38 44.21
CA MET A 921 -7.27 27.06 44.37
C MET A 921 -7.29 28.55 43.94
N PRO A 922 -8.25 29.37 44.41
CA PRO A 922 -8.46 30.74 43.92
C PRO A 922 -7.26 31.68 44.11
N SER A 923 -6.38 31.40 45.07
CA SER A 923 -5.21 32.24 45.37
C SER A 923 -3.94 31.86 44.61
N ARG A 924 -3.96 30.76 43.85
CA ARG A 924 -2.77 30.22 43.17
C ARG A 924 -2.92 30.33 41.66
N TYR A 925 -1.98 31.02 41.02
CA TYR A 925 -2.03 31.33 39.59
C TYR A 925 -0.80 30.82 38.83
N GLU A 926 0.14 30.12 39.47
CA GLU A 926 1.35 29.57 38.85
C GLU A 926 1.60 28.14 39.34
N PHE A 927 1.93 27.26 38.39
CA PHE A 927 2.13 25.82 38.62
C PHE A 927 3.25 25.27 37.74
N GLU A 928 3.99 24.31 38.28
CA GLU A 928 4.80 23.39 37.47
C GLU A 928 3.87 22.42 36.73
N ALA A 929 4.22 22.03 35.50
CA ALA A 929 3.38 21.24 34.61
C ALA A 929 3.00 19.89 35.24
N GLU A 930 3.99 19.19 35.79
CA GLU A 930 3.81 17.88 36.42
C GLU A 930 3.11 17.98 37.77
N GLU A 931 3.29 19.10 38.48
CA GLU A 931 2.55 19.37 39.72
C GLU A 931 1.07 19.58 39.42
N LEU A 932 0.74 20.42 38.43
CA LEU A 932 -0.64 20.62 37.99
C LEU A 932 -1.26 19.30 37.51
N ARG A 933 -0.52 18.49 36.75
CA ARG A 933 -0.98 17.16 36.34
C ARG A 933 -1.31 16.29 37.55
N GLY A 934 -0.44 16.25 38.57
CA GLY A 934 -0.66 15.54 39.82
C GLY A 934 -1.94 15.98 40.52
N ILE A 935 -2.16 17.29 40.63
CA ILE A 935 -3.40 17.87 41.17
C ILE A 935 -4.64 17.36 40.41
N LEU A 936 -4.60 17.34 39.08
CA LEU A 936 -5.73 16.88 38.26
C LEU A 936 -5.95 15.35 38.35
N VAL A 937 -4.89 14.58 38.61
CA VAL A 937 -4.99 13.14 38.91
C VAL A 937 -5.68 12.94 40.26
N ASP A 938 -5.26 13.68 41.28
CA ASP A 938 -5.83 13.59 42.64
C ASP A 938 -7.30 14.04 42.66
N ALA A 939 -7.66 15.03 41.82
CA ALA A 939 -9.04 15.46 41.62
C ALA A 939 -9.92 14.43 40.90
N GLY A 940 -9.32 13.40 40.28
CA GLY A 940 -10.02 12.36 39.54
C GLY A 940 -10.42 12.76 38.11
N MET A 941 -9.92 13.88 37.57
CA MET A 941 -10.17 14.29 36.19
C MET A 941 -9.37 13.44 35.20
N ILE A 942 -8.13 13.13 35.54
CA ILE A 942 -7.25 12.24 34.79
C ILE A 942 -6.72 11.14 35.71
N SER A 943 -6.06 10.12 35.18
CA SER A 943 -5.53 9.02 36.00
C SER A 943 -4.20 8.47 35.52
N GLY A 944 -3.38 7.99 36.45
CA GLY A 944 -2.11 7.34 36.14
C GLY A 944 -1.14 8.26 35.40
N SER A 945 -0.61 7.78 34.26
CA SER A 945 0.33 8.51 33.40
C SER A 945 -0.35 9.37 32.33
N GLN A 946 -1.66 9.62 32.44
CA GLN A 946 -2.35 10.51 31.50
C GLN A 946 -1.76 11.92 31.53
N LEU A 947 -1.65 12.50 30.34
CA LEU A 947 -1.06 13.82 30.09
C LEU A 947 0.38 14.00 30.57
N ILE A 948 1.12 12.91 30.85
CA ILE A 948 2.54 13.02 31.18
C ILE A 948 3.27 13.69 30.01
N TYR A 949 4.02 14.76 30.32
CA TYR A 949 4.68 15.64 29.34
C TYR A 949 3.78 16.31 28.28
N ASN A 950 2.45 16.20 28.42
CA ASN A 950 1.47 16.68 27.43
C ASN A 950 0.50 17.73 27.99
N MET A 951 0.67 18.16 29.24
CA MET A 951 -0.10 19.26 29.83
C MET A 951 -0.09 20.54 28.98
N PRO A 952 1.04 20.98 28.38
CA PRO A 952 1.05 22.13 27.48
C PRO A 952 0.20 21.92 26.23
N ASN A 953 0.12 20.70 25.71
CA ASN A 953 -0.71 20.39 24.53
C ASN A 953 -2.19 20.34 24.89
N ALA A 954 -2.54 19.82 26.06
CA ALA A 954 -3.92 19.71 26.52
C ALA A 954 -4.55 21.07 26.86
N LEU A 955 -3.77 21.98 27.45
CA LEU A 955 -4.25 23.30 27.89
C LEU A 955 -3.76 24.46 26.99
N GLY A 956 -2.83 24.23 26.08
CA GLY A 956 -2.20 25.26 25.26
C GLY A 956 -3.10 25.84 24.18
N GLY A 957 -2.79 27.08 23.77
CA GLY A 957 -3.60 27.85 22.82
C GLY A 957 -4.79 28.58 23.46
N ASP A 958 -5.04 28.35 24.76
CA ASP A 958 -6.05 29.07 25.54
C ASP A 958 -5.40 30.26 26.27
N PRO A 959 -5.93 31.49 26.13
CA PRO A 959 -5.40 32.66 26.82
C PRO A 959 -5.36 32.57 28.36
N ARG A 960 -6.18 31.69 28.96
CA ARG A 960 -6.21 31.45 30.41
C ARG A 960 -4.99 30.68 30.90
N PHE A 961 -4.29 29.95 30.03
CA PHE A 961 -3.16 29.08 30.38
C PHE A 961 -1.90 29.52 29.61
N LEU A 962 -1.09 30.37 30.24
CA LEU A 962 0.15 30.88 29.66
C LEU A 962 1.33 30.00 30.03
N TRP A 963 1.83 29.26 29.04
CA TRP A 963 2.98 28.36 29.20
C TRP A 963 4.32 29.08 28.95
N ASP A 964 5.37 28.67 29.65
CA ASP A 964 6.75 29.06 29.31
C ASP A 964 7.24 28.39 28.01
N SER A 965 8.40 28.81 27.50
CA SER A 965 8.94 28.30 26.23
C SER A 965 9.22 26.80 26.25
N ASP A 966 9.51 26.26 27.45
CA ASP A 966 9.91 24.88 27.65
C ASP A 966 8.70 23.99 28.00
N GLY A 967 7.51 24.57 28.22
CA GLY A 967 6.29 23.86 28.61
C GLY A 967 6.33 23.29 30.04
N ASN A 968 7.25 23.75 30.87
CA ASN A 968 7.45 23.26 32.23
C ASN A 968 6.60 24.02 33.24
N HIS A 969 6.27 25.29 32.99
CA HIS A 969 5.47 26.12 33.89
C HIS A 969 4.25 26.68 33.18
N VAL A 970 3.15 26.80 33.93
CA VAL A 970 1.93 27.47 33.48
C VAL A 970 1.51 28.54 34.47
N LYS A 971 1.21 29.71 33.90
CA LYS A 971 0.53 30.80 34.59
C LYS A 971 -0.94 30.82 34.19
N VAL A 972 -1.81 30.71 35.18
CA VAL A 972 -3.25 30.59 35.04
C VAL A 972 -3.91 31.95 35.29
N MET A 973 -4.69 32.43 34.33
CA MET A 973 -5.43 33.69 34.38
C MET A 973 -6.92 33.39 34.22
N ILE A 974 -7.61 33.14 35.34
CA ILE A 974 -9.05 32.82 35.39
C ILE A 974 -9.86 34.04 35.78
#